data_AF-A0A2U1PFE7-F1
#
_entry.id   AF-A0A2U1PFE7-F1
#
_cell.length_a   1.000
_cell.length_b   1.000
_cell.length_c   1.000
_cell.angle_alpha   90.00
_cell.angle_beta   90.00
_cell.angle_gamma   90.00
#
_symmetry.space_group_name_H-M   'P 1'
#
loop_
_entity.id
_entity.type
_entity.pdbx_description
1 polymer ?
#
loop_
_entity_poly.entity_id
_entity_poly.type
_entity_poly.pdbx_seq_one_letter_code
_entity_poly.pdbx_strand_id
1 'polypeptide(L)'
;MAEDNVGKLNIPKLKDAKLAGTRFSESCTLILTKGYSAKNFARGLGQDEYGAFPLKGKLPNVRGASPQQLLENAEIQNIKNILGLQFGKSYENVKELRYGHLMIMATKGHDGSCIIGMLIKFFHYFWPSLLKVKGFMQMFIIPIVKAYHKKTNAVLSFYTTPEYVSWEKELGNKATEYRIQNYKGALHSQEEAQFYLADVDQHTKDFYWFDHHDDDAIEFAFSEKKIEARYQWLQRPQACTYFDSKDKSIRYLDFINKQFMQYVVADLQRSIPSMVDGLKPDQRKILFYAFKKHIIHEIEVAQFSADVSDDSPYHHGEASLVGTIIGMAQNYVGSNNINLLQLNGRLGTRLMGGKDHDATASGRYIFTQLSPITRYLFDKDKDDEPIPHYLNDECQSIEPAWFIPIIPMVLVNGSEGRGTECSSFIPNYNPRDIIANLKRLLEGKAVVPMIPWYKGFDGDIQKETTSKDTLYTTKGYFITEDKNDPTITELPVGTSTRDYNEFLASRCGKDIKAYTARKDNTNNVHFESTMTEDQMNSANHAGGFLNKFKLTTTLSTANMHLFGSKGELKKYDTPEQILEDFYHLRLELYEQRRRALVRELEIASWLLENKVKFIDKVCEGDILLFPSRGKDEWCAELKRKRFKSLPSQAVDNVEETDEKESGTGYDYLLSITRLSFTSEKIEELKQASDAMKKERDEITKSKSESLWLRDLNALDHQLDEEKYTLDERIAKIDFQSSHDVDE
;
A
#
# COMPACT_ATOMS: atom_id res chain seq x y z
N MET A 1 41.39 -12.60 -45.12
CA MET A 1 40.59 -12.66 -43.89
C MET A 1 40.32 -11.22 -43.50
N ALA A 2 39.24 -10.64 -44.02
CA ALA A 2 38.83 -9.29 -43.66
C ALA A 2 38.05 -9.40 -42.35
N GLU A 3 38.48 -8.67 -41.33
CA GLU A 3 37.68 -8.41 -40.14
C GLU A 3 36.44 -7.63 -40.58
N ASP A 4 35.29 -8.30 -40.65
CA ASP A 4 33.99 -7.66 -40.77
C ASP A 4 33.75 -6.86 -39.49
N ASN A 5 34.28 -5.64 -39.43
CA ASN A 5 33.97 -4.63 -38.42
C ASN A 5 32.51 -4.16 -38.65
N VAL A 6 31.55 -4.99 -38.28
CA VAL A 6 30.16 -4.57 -38.12
C VAL A 6 30.14 -3.58 -36.95
N GLY A 7 29.73 -2.35 -37.23
CA GLY A 7 29.89 -1.20 -36.34
C GLY A 7 29.37 -1.47 -34.92
N LYS A 8 30.26 -1.42 -33.93
CA LYS A 8 29.89 -1.46 -32.51
C LYS A 8 28.88 -0.34 -32.23
N LEU A 9 27.73 -0.71 -31.66
CA LEU A 9 26.72 0.28 -31.28
C LEU A 9 27.25 1.13 -30.13
N ASN A 10 27.25 2.45 -30.32
CA ASN A 10 27.60 3.41 -29.27
C ASN A 10 26.38 3.72 -28.38
N ILE A 11 25.88 2.68 -27.69
CA ILE A 11 24.75 2.82 -26.75
C ILE A 11 25.31 2.83 -25.32
N PRO A 12 25.04 3.89 -24.53
CA PRO A 12 25.49 3.96 -23.15
C PRO A 12 25.03 2.73 -22.36
N LYS A 13 25.97 2.10 -21.64
CA LYS A 13 25.75 0.92 -20.79
C LYS A 13 25.47 -0.40 -21.53
N LEU A 14 25.48 -0.44 -22.86
CA LEU A 14 25.52 -1.71 -23.59
C LEU A 14 26.90 -2.36 -23.45
N LYS A 15 26.93 -3.67 -23.22
CA LYS A 15 28.08 -4.53 -23.50
C LYS A 15 27.70 -5.43 -24.67
N ASP A 16 28.12 -5.07 -25.87
CA ASP A 16 27.77 -5.77 -27.10
C ASP A 16 28.61 -7.06 -27.22
N ALA A 17 28.01 -8.15 -27.70
CA ALA A 17 28.76 -9.36 -28.03
C ALA A 17 29.67 -9.10 -29.24
N LYS A 18 30.87 -9.68 -29.27
CA LYS A 18 31.80 -9.42 -30.38
C LYS A 18 31.27 -9.92 -31.73
N LEU A 19 30.49 -10.99 -31.74
CA LEU A 19 29.91 -11.59 -32.95
C LEU A 19 28.52 -11.04 -33.30
N ALA A 20 27.96 -10.11 -32.50
CA ALA A 20 26.63 -9.55 -32.75
C ALA A 20 26.59 -8.71 -34.03
N GLY A 21 25.62 -8.98 -34.89
CA GLY A 21 25.47 -8.36 -36.21
C GLY A 21 26.37 -8.97 -37.30
N THR A 22 27.16 -9.99 -36.98
CA THR A 22 27.95 -10.74 -37.98
C THR A 22 27.17 -11.96 -38.51
N ARG A 23 27.79 -12.79 -39.36
CA ARG A 23 27.22 -14.07 -39.80
C ARG A 23 26.91 -15.05 -38.65
N PHE A 24 27.46 -14.83 -37.46
CA PHE A 24 27.22 -15.64 -36.26
C PHE A 24 26.16 -15.04 -35.33
N SER A 25 25.37 -14.06 -35.80
CA SER A 25 24.33 -13.42 -34.98
C SER A 25 23.30 -14.41 -34.46
N GLU A 26 23.03 -15.50 -35.18
CA GLU A 26 22.08 -16.54 -34.77
C GLU A 26 22.47 -17.24 -33.46
N SER A 27 23.76 -17.39 -33.15
CA SER A 27 24.22 -17.96 -31.87
C SER A 27 24.37 -16.93 -30.75
N CYS A 28 24.27 -15.64 -31.08
CA CYS A 28 24.45 -14.57 -30.11
C CYS A 28 23.20 -14.40 -29.23
N THR A 29 23.43 -14.24 -27.93
CA THR A 29 22.38 -14.00 -26.93
C THR A 29 22.50 -12.62 -26.30
N LEU A 30 21.44 -11.83 -26.36
CA LEU A 30 21.34 -10.57 -25.64
C LEU A 30 20.70 -10.81 -24.27
N ILE A 31 21.42 -10.47 -23.20
CA ILE A 31 20.94 -10.57 -21.83
C ILE A 31 20.37 -9.23 -21.38
N LEU A 32 19.07 -9.19 -21.09
CA LEU A 32 18.43 -8.05 -20.43
C LEU A 32 18.42 -8.26 -18.92
N THR A 33 19.02 -7.33 -18.18
CA THR A 33 19.15 -7.41 -16.72
C THR A 33 18.35 -6.34 -16.00
N LYS A 34 17.70 -6.65 -14.87
CA LYS A 34 17.08 -5.62 -14.00
C LYS A 34 18.18 -4.83 -13.27
N GLY A 35 18.42 -3.59 -13.67
CA GLY A 35 19.39 -2.70 -13.02
C GLY A 35 20.88 -3.03 -13.30
N TYR A 36 21.77 -2.22 -12.72
CA TYR A 36 23.21 -2.25 -12.99
C TYR A 36 23.95 -3.39 -12.30
N SER A 37 23.51 -3.77 -11.10
CA SER A 37 24.12 -4.85 -10.32
C SER A 37 24.07 -6.18 -11.10
N ALA A 38 22.92 -6.49 -11.69
CA ALA A 38 22.71 -7.71 -12.46
C ALA A 38 23.56 -7.77 -13.74
N LYS A 39 23.86 -6.62 -14.37
CA LYS A 39 24.78 -6.55 -15.52
C LYS A 39 26.20 -7.02 -15.16
N ASN A 40 26.67 -6.74 -13.95
CA ASN A 40 28.01 -7.14 -13.53
C ASN A 40 28.17 -8.66 -13.46
N PHE A 41 27.09 -9.38 -13.14
CA PHE A 41 27.08 -10.84 -13.13
C PHE A 41 27.21 -11.43 -14.54
N ALA A 42 26.54 -10.84 -15.53
CA ALA A 42 26.68 -11.23 -16.95
C ALA A 42 28.10 -10.99 -17.52
N ARG A 43 29.04 -10.40 -16.76
CA ARG A 43 30.44 -10.27 -17.19
C ARG A 43 31.19 -11.60 -17.19
N GLY A 44 30.71 -12.61 -16.45
CA GLY A 44 31.32 -13.94 -16.38
C GLY A 44 31.14 -14.79 -17.65
N LEU A 45 30.28 -14.38 -18.57
CA LEU A 45 30.02 -15.09 -19.82
C LEU A 45 31.01 -14.73 -20.93
N GLY A 46 31.18 -15.68 -21.87
CA GLY A 46 32.01 -15.50 -23.07
C GLY A 46 31.59 -14.25 -23.85
N GLN A 47 32.54 -13.33 -24.06
CA GLN A 47 32.26 -12.03 -24.69
C GLN A 47 31.94 -12.11 -26.18
N ASP A 48 32.15 -13.27 -26.78
CA ASP A 48 32.01 -13.45 -28.22
C ASP A 48 30.54 -13.61 -28.61
N GLU A 49 29.76 -14.39 -27.86
CA GLU A 49 28.34 -14.69 -28.14
C GLU A 49 27.36 -13.98 -27.20
N TYR A 50 27.79 -13.53 -26.02
CA TYR A 50 26.89 -12.94 -25.02
C TYR A 50 27.03 -11.41 -24.90
N GLY A 51 25.91 -10.72 -25.15
CA GLY A 51 25.73 -9.30 -24.90
C GLY A 51 24.94 -9.06 -23.61
N ALA A 52 25.10 -7.89 -22.99
CA ALA A 52 24.34 -7.53 -21.79
C ALA A 52 23.91 -6.05 -21.80
N PHE A 53 22.63 -5.81 -21.51
CA PHE A 53 22.03 -4.48 -21.42
C PHE A 53 21.15 -4.33 -20.17
N PRO A 54 21.43 -3.35 -19.29
CA PRO A 54 20.64 -3.14 -18.08
C PRO A 54 19.40 -2.29 -18.36
N LEU A 55 18.23 -2.81 -18.01
CA LEU A 55 17.00 -2.04 -17.99
C LEU A 55 17.00 -1.08 -16.79
N LYS A 56 16.53 0.16 -17.01
CA LYS A 56 16.42 1.19 -15.97
C LYS A 56 15.27 0.89 -14.99
N GLY A 57 14.24 0.18 -15.43
CA GLY A 57 13.06 -0.14 -14.62
C GLY A 57 12.01 -0.91 -15.40
N LYS A 58 10.74 -0.69 -15.06
CA LYS A 58 9.59 -1.23 -15.80
C LYS A 58 9.52 -0.56 -17.17
N LEU A 59 9.36 -1.34 -18.24
CA LEU A 59 9.12 -0.80 -19.58
C LEU A 59 7.78 -0.05 -19.61
N PRO A 60 7.68 1.06 -20.37
CA PRO A 60 6.44 1.80 -20.49
C PRO A 60 5.35 0.95 -21.15
N ASN A 61 4.09 1.23 -20.84
CA ASN A 61 2.97 0.57 -21.50
C ASN A 61 2.91 1.00 -22.98
N VAL A 62 3.25 0.08 -23.89
CA VAL A 62 3.31 0.39 -25.33
C VAL A 62 1.97 0.37 -26.05
N ARG A 63 0.91 -0.23 -25.49
CA ARG A 63 -0.41 -0.33 -26.13
C ARG A 63 -1.25 0.95 -25.98
N GLY A 64 -1.03 1.71 -24.91
CA GLY A 64 -1.69 2.99 -24.64
C GLY A 64 -0.83 4.22 -24.91
N ALA A 65 0.42 4.04 -25.35
CA ALA A 65 1.34 5.14 -25.62
C ALA A 65 1.15 5.71 -27.04
N SER A 66 1.18 7.03 -27.16
CA SER A 66 1.19 7.69 -28.47
C SER A 66 2.47 7.35 -29.25
N PRO A 67 2.45 7.38 -30.60
CA PRO A 67 3.65 7.15 -31.41
C PRO A 67 4.82 8.06 -31.03
N GLN A 68 4.53 9.31 -30.64
CA GLN A 68 5.53 10.26 -30.17
C GLN A 68 6.20 9.81 -28.86
N GLN A 69 5.42 9.39 -27.87
CA GLN A 69 5.96 8.87 -26.60
C GLN A 69 6.84 7.64 -26.79
N LEU A 70 6.51 6.78 -27.76
CA LEU A 70 7.31 5.59 -28.10
C LEU A 70 8.63 5.94 -28.81
N LEU A 71 8.63 7.00 -29.63
CA LEU A 71 9.83 7.51 -30.30
C LEU A 71 10.77 8.22 -29.33
N GLU A 72 10.22 9.01 -28.41
CA GLU A 72 10.98 9.74 -27.39
C GLU A 72 11.53 8.81 -26.28
N ASN A 73 10.97 7.61 -26.12
CA ASN A 73 11.44 6.67 -25.12
C ASN A 73 12.78 6.03 -25.51
N ALA A 74 13.86 6.54 -24.89
CA ALA A 74 15.22 6.08 -25.14
C ALA A 74 15.43 4.58 -24.87
N GLU A 75 14.70 3.96 -23.94
CA GLU A 75 14.89 2.54 -23.59
C GLU A 75 14.34 1.61 -24.68
N ILE A 76 13.15 1.92 -25.21
CA ILE A 76 12.58 1.23 -26.37
C ILE A 76 13.50 1.37 -27.58
N GLN A 77 13.97 2.59 -27.87
CA GLN A 77 14.88 2.82 -28.99
C GLN A 77 16.19 2.07 -28.83
N ASN A 78 16.74 1.99 -27.62
CA ASN A 78 17.94 1.21 -27.35
C ASN A 78 17.71 -0.28 -27.62
N ILE A 79 16.66 -0.90 -27.08
CA ILE A 79 16.39 -2.34 -27.29
C ILE A 79 16.20 -2.63 -28.78
N LYS A 80 15.42 -1.79 -29.47
CA LYS A 80 15.21 -1.88 -30.93
C LYS A 80 16.55 -1.83 -31.68
N ASN A 81 17.40 -0.85 -31.38
CA ASN A 81 18.68 -0.66 -32.05
C ASN A 81 19.67 -1.79 -31.75
N ILE A 82 19.69 -2.30 -30.50
CA ILE A 82 20.57 -3.41 -30.08
C ILE A 82 20.23 -4.68 -30.85
N LEU A 83 18.95 -5.02 -30.94
CA LEU A 83 18.46 -6.21 -31.63
C LEU A 83 18.42 -6.07 -33.16
N GLY A 84 18.45 -4.84 -33.69
CA GLY A 84 18.32 -4.57 -35.13
C GLY A 84 16.88 -4.59 -35.63
N LEU A 85 15.92 -4.24 -34.78
CA LEU A 85 14.48 -4.33 -35.08
C LEU A 85 13.98 -3.12 -35.88
N GLN A 86 13.01 -3.35 -36.77
CA GLN A 86 12.38 -2.34 -37.62
C GLN A 86 10.86 -2.33 -37.37
N PHE A 87 10.29 -1.14 -37.13
CA PHE A 87 8.84 -1.00 -36.95
C PHE A 87 8.10 -1.35 -38.24
N GLY A 88 6.97 -2.07 -38.14
CA GLY A 88 6.15 -2.49 -39.28
C GLY A 88 6.69 -3.69 -40.06
N LYS A 89 7.85 -4.25 -39.68
CA LYS A 89 8.41 -5.47 -40.29
C LYS A 89 7.93 -6.72 -39.53
N SER A 90 7.57 -7.77 -40.25
CA SER A 90 7.34 -9.11 -39.67
C SER A 90 8.60 -9.96 -39.81
N TYR A 91 8.96 -10.69 -38.77
CA TYR A 91 10.14 -11.55 -38.73
C TYR A 91 9.73 -13.00 -38.58
N GLU A 92 10.06 -13.85 -39.55
CA GLU A 92 9.83 -15.30 -39.51
C GLU A 92 10.99 -16.07 -38.86
N ASN A 93 12.16 -15.45 -38.82
CA ASN A 93 13.39 -16.00 -38.25
C ASN A 93 14.26 -14.86 -37.69
N VAL A 94 15.36 -15.23 -37.04
CA VAL A 94 16.29 -14.29 -36.38
C VAL A 94 17.49 -13.88 -37.24
N LYS A 95 17.54 -14.28 -38.52
CA LYS A 95 18.75 -14.10 -39.37
C LYS A 95 19.09 -12.63 -39.64
N GLU A 96 18.08 -11.79 -39.66
CA GLU A 96 18.23 -10.35 -39.90
C GLU A 96 18.48 -9.56 -38.60
N LEU A 97 18.41 -10.22 -37.44
CA LEU A 97 18.63 -9.61 -36.14
C LEU A 97 20.12 -9.67 -35.79
N ARG A 98 20.56 -8.75 -34.92
CA ARG A 98 21.93 -8.77 -34.39
C ARG A 98 22.17 -9.87 -33.36
N TYR A 99 21.09 -10.41 -32.80
CA TYR A 99 21.07 -11.46 -31.79
C TYR A 99 19.97 -12.47 -32.11
N GLY A 100 20.30 -13.76 -32.04
CA GLY A 100 19.37 -14.87 -32.23
C GLY A 100 18.50 -15.14 -31.01
N HIS A 101 19.01 -14.82 -29.82
CA HIS A 101 18.35 -15.09 -28.54
C HIS A 101 18.28 -13.84 -27.68
N LEU A 102 17.16 -13.70 -26.96
CA LEU A 102 16.89 -12.69 -25.96
C LEU A 102 16.66 -13.37 -24.61
N MET A 103 17.66 -13.32 -23.75
CA MET A 103 17.62 -13.90 -22.43
C MET A 103 17.29 -12.83 -21.38
N ILE A 104 16.25 -13.09 -20.60
CA ILE A 104 15.81 -12.19 -19.54
C ILE A 104 16.37 -12.71 -18.22
N MET A 105 17.37 -12.02 -17.71
CA MET A 105 17.92 -12.25 -16.38
C MET A 105 17.23 -11.30 -15.40
N ALA A 106 15.99 -11.67 -15.08
CA ALA A 106 15.19 -10.95 -14.12
C ALA A 106 15.16 -11.68 -12.77
N THR A 107 15.12 -10.87 -11.73
CA THR A 107 15.09 -11.29 -10.32
C THR A 107 13.87 -12.18 -10.06
N LYS A 108 14.03 -13.39 -9.52
CA LYS A 108 12.85 -14.20 -9.16
C LYS A 108 12.00 -13.46 -8.11
N GLY A 109 10.69 -13.41 -8.37
CA GLY A 109 9.70 -12.66 -7.60
C GLY A 109 8.68 -11.96 -8.50
N HIS A 110 7.77 -11.20 -7.89
CA HIS A 110 6.72 -10.45 -8.60
C HIS A 110 7.32 -9.46 -9.62
N ASP A 111 8.36 -8.72 -9.24
CA ASP A 111 9.00 -7.74 -10.13
C ASP A 111 9.68 -8.33 -11.38
N GLY A 112 10.25 -9.53 -11.28
CA GLY A 112 10.85 -10.17 -12.46
C GLY A 112 9.78 -10.63 -13.45
N SER A 113 8.68 -11.16 -12.91
CA SER A 113 7.50 -11.54 -13.68
C SER A 113 6.89 -10.32 -14.39
N CYS A 114 6.87 -9.15 -13.73
CA CYS A 114 6.49 -7.88 -14.35
C CYS A 114 7.34 -7.55 -15.58
N ILE A 115 8.67 -7.58 -15.46
CA ILE A 115 9.58 -7.22 -16.55
C ILE A 115 9.41 -8.18 -17.74
N ILE A 116 9.35 -9.48 -17.47
CA ILE A 116 9.12 -10.48 -18.51
C ILE A 116 7.77 -10.25 -19.19
N GLY A 117 6.70 -10.03 -18.41
CA GLY A 117 5.37 -9.73 -18.95
C GLY A 117 5.35 -8.45 -19.81
N MET A 118 6.01 -7.38 -19.37
CA MET A 118 6.11 -6.14 -20.15
C MET A 118 6.93 -6.31 -21.43
N LEU A 119 7.99 -7.14 -21.41
CA LEU A 119 8.74 -7.50 -22.62
C LEU A 119 7.88 -8.34 -23.57
N ILE A 120 7.14 -9.33 -23.07
CA ILE A 120 6.19 -10.11 -23.88
C ILE A 120 5.16 -9.17 -24.51
N LYS A 121 4.59 -8.24 -23.74
CA LYS A 121 3.66 -7.22 -24.25
C LYS A 121 4.30 -6.36 -25.35
N PHE A 122 5.54 -5.93 -25.15
CA PHE A 122 6.30 -5.13 -26.10
C PHE A 122 6.50 -5.85 -27.44
N PHE A 123 7.00 -7.08 -27.41
CA PHE A 123 7.19 -7.89 -28.62
C PHE A 123 5.88 -8.30 -29.24
N HIS A 124 4.86 -8.66 -28.45
CA HIS A 124 3.54 -9.01 -28.95
C HIS A 124 2.88 -7.86 -29.72
N TYR A 125 3.04 -6.62 -29.24
CA TYR A 125 2.45 -5.45 -29.89
C TYR A 125 3.14 -5.07 -31.21
N PHE A 126 4.48 -5.04 -31.26
CA PHE A 126 5.21 -4.60 -32.45
C PHE A 126 5.59 -5.74 -33.41
N TRP A 127 5.91 -6.92 -32.88
CA TRP A 127 6.50 -8.05 -33.61
C TRP A 127 5.98 -9.41 -33.09
N PRO A 128 4.66 -9.68 -33.16
CA PRO A 128 4.09 -10.91 -32.62
C PRO A 128 4.68 -12.18 -33.27
N SER A 129 5.17 -12.07 -34.51
CA SER A 129 5.82 -13.18 -35.22
C SER A 129 7.11 -13.65 -34.52
N LEU A 130 7.85 -12.76 -33.85
CA LEU A 130 9.09 -13.12 -33.14
C LEU A 130 8.83 -14.02 -31.93
N LEU A 131 7.71 -13.84 -31.24
CA LEU A 131 7.34 -14.69 -30.11
C LEU A 131 7.09 -16.14 -30.53
N LYS A 132 6.76 -16.38 -31.81
CA LYS A 132 6.56 -17.71 -32.39
C LYS A 132 7.88 -18.39 -32.77
N VAL A 133 8.98 -17.64 -32.85
CA VAL A 133 10.30 -18.20 -33.19
C VAL A 133 10.85 -18.94 -31.98
N LYS A 134 11.07 -20.24 -32.13
CA LYS A 134 11.56 -21.11 -31.06
C LYS A 134 12.92 -20.64 -30.54
N GLY A 135 13.04 -20.51 -29.21
CA GLY A 135 14.28 -20.12 -28.56
C GLY A 135 14.61 -18.63 -28.64
N PHE A 136 13.77 -17.80 -29.28
CA PHE A 136 14.02 -16.36 -29.33
C PHE A 136 13.94 -15.74 -27.93
N MET A 137 12.88 -15.98 -27.16
CA MET A 137 12.75 -15.46 -25.80
C MET A 137 13.10 -16.54 -24.78
N GLN A 138 14.00 -16.20 -23.86
CA GLN A 138 14.50 -17.10 -22.82
C GLN A 138 14.46 -16.42 -21.45
N MET A 139 14.32 -17.21 -20.39
CA MET A 139 14.40 -16.75 -19.00
C MET A 139 15.57 -17.44 -18.29
N PHE A 140 16.39 -16.65 -17.61
CA PHE A 140 17.43 -17.17 -16.72
C PHE A 140 16.89 -17.30 -15.30
N ILE A 141 16.95 -18.50 -14.72
CA ILE A 141 16.45 -18.79 -13.38
C ILE A 141 17.57 -18.97 -12.36
N ILE A 142 17.41 -18.33 -11.19
CA ILE A 142 18.25 -18.53 -10.00
C ILE A 142 17.40 -19.14 -8.87
N PRO A 143 17.99 -19.78 -7.85
CA PRO A 143 17.21 -20.22 -6.69
C PRO A 143 16.69 -19.02 -5.88
N ILE A 144 15.53 -19.21 -5.24
CA ILE A 144 14.93 -18.23 -4.34
C ILE A 144 15.36 -18.45 -2.88
N VAL A 145 15.62 -19.69 -2.50
CA VAL A 145 16.00 -20.08 -1.13
C VAL A 145 17.10 -21.12 -1.23
N LYS A 146 18.15 -20.97 -0.42
CA LYS A 146 19.13 -22.02 -0.18
C LYS A 146 19.10 -22.44 1.28
N ALA A 147 19.02 -23.75 1.51
CA ALA A 147 19.15 -24.33 2.83
C ALA A 147 20.53 -24.96 2.98
N TYR A 148 21.30 -24.48 3.95
CA TYR A 148 22.64 -24.96 4.29
C TYR A 148 22.56 -25.85 5.53
N HIS A 149 22.90 -27.13 5.41
CA HIS A 149 22.91 -28.01 6.57
C HIS A 149 24.06 -27.64 7.52
N LYS A 150 23.76 -27.31 8.78
CA LYS A 150 24.74 -26.72 9.73
C LYS A 150 25.97 -27.60 10.01
N LYS A 151 25.82 -28.94 9.95
CA LYS A 151 26.92 -29.90 10.23
C LYS A 151 27.73 -30.34 9.00
N THR A 152 27.05 -30.61 7.87
CA THR A 152 27.67 -31.20 6.67
C THR A 152 28.00 -30.15 5.61
N ASN A 153 27.54 -28.90 5.77
CA ASN A 153 27.58 -27.85 4.76
C ASN A 153 26.93 -28.24 3.42
N ALA A 154 26.06 -29.27 3.40
CA ALA A 154 25.28 -29.61 2.22
C ALA A 154 24.32 -28.47 1.88
N VAL A 155 24.21 -28.14 0.58
CA VAL A 155 23.39 -27.03 0.09
C VAL A 155 22.23 -27.57 -0.73
N LEU A 156 21.01 -27.24 -0.33
CA LEU A 156 19.79 -27.48 -1.10
C LEU A 156 19.31 -26.15 -1.68
N SER A 157 18.98 -26.15 -2.97
CA SER A 157 18.54 -24.94 -3.69
C SER A 157 17.10 -25.11 -4.14
N PHE A 158 16.22 -24.19 -3.74
CA PHE A 158 14.81 -24.18 -4.09
C PHE A 158 14.54 -23.05 -5.09
N TYR A 159 13.76 -23.35 -6.12
CA TYR A 159 13.52 -22.44 -7.24
C TYR A 159 12.13 -21.82 -7.19
N THR A 160 11.22 -22.35 -6.36
CA THR A 160 9.88 -21.82 -6.12
C THR A 160 9.52 -21.87 -4.62
N THR A 161 8.66 -20.95 -4.17
CA THR A 161 8.25 -20.88 -2.75
C THR A 161 7.49 -22.14 -2.30
N PRO A 162 6.57 -22.71 -3.10
CA PRO A 162 5.88 -23.94 -2.72
C PRO A 162 6.81 -25.15 -2.54
N GLU A 163 7.88 -25.27 -3.35
CA GLU A 163 8.89 -26.33 -3.18
C GLU A 163 9.59 -26.20 -1.82
N TYR A 164 9.99 -24.99 -1.43
CA TYR A 164 10.60 -24.73 -0.13
C TYR A 164 9.65 -25.03 1.03
N VAL A 165 8.43 -24.50 0.97
CA VAL A 165 7.42 -24.67 2.05
C VAL A 165 7.04 -26.13 2.21
N SER A 166 6.94 -26.89 1.12
CA SER A 166 6.65 -28.34 1.18
C SER A 166 7.81 -29.10 1.83
N TRP A 167 9.05 -28.80 1.44
CA TRP A 167 10.25 -29.38 2.04
C TRP A 167 10.38 -29.06 3.54
N GLU A 168 10.11 -27.82 3.93
CA GLU A 168 10.14 -27.37 5.32
C GLU A 168 9.08 -28.09 6.16
N LYS A 169 7.86 -28.22 5.63
CA LYS A 169 6.76 -28.98 6.28
C LYS A 169 7.09 -30.45 6.45
N GLU A 170 7.72 -31.09 5.46
CA GLU A 170 8.14 -32.49 5.53
C GLU A 170 9.21 -32.73 6.62
N LEU A 171 10.08 -31.74 6.86
CA LEU A 171 11.15 -31.82 7.88
C LEU A 171 10.68 -31.54 9.31
N GLY A 172 9.63 -30.72 9.48
CA GLY A 172 9.15 -30.30 10.79
C GLY A 172 10.28 -29.73 11.66
N ASN A 173 10.42 -30.25 12.89
CA ASN A 173 11.44 -29.77 13.85
C ASN A 173 12.89 -29.90 13.35
N LYS A 174 13.17 -30.78 12.39
CA LYS A 174 14.52 -30.95 11.81
C LYS A 174 14.92 -29.80 10.89
N ALA A 175 13.99 -28.94 10.48
CA ALA A 175 14.30 -27.73 9.70
C ALA A 175 15.29 -26.81 10.46
N THR A 176 15.28 -26.84 11.80
CA THR A 176 16.22 -26.08 12.65
C THR A 176 17.70 -26.49 12.48
N GLU A 177 17.97 -27.66 11.89
CA GLU A 177 19.33 -28.12 11.56
C GLU A 177 19.92 -27.43 10.32
N TYR A 178 19.09 -26.70 9.58
CA TYR A 178 19.48 -25.94 8.40
C TYR A 178 19.59 -24.45 8.72
N ARG A 179 20.54 -23.77 8.07
CA ARG A 179 20.62 -22.32 7.97
C ARG A 179 19.98 -21.93 6.64
N ILE A 180 18.89 -21.18 6.70
CA ILE A 180 18.15 -20.75 5.51
C ILE A 180 18.69 -19.40 5.04
N GLN A 181 18.88 -19.26 3.74
CA GLN A 181 19.28 -18.02 3.10
C GLN A 181 18.32 -17.70 1.95
N ASN A 182 17.63 -16.57 2.06
CA ASN A 182 16.66 -16.10 1.08
C ASN A 182 17.34 -15.16 0.07
N TYR A 183 17.20 -15.46 -1.21
CA TYR A 183 17.70 -14.64 -2.31
C TYR A 183 16.64 -13.62 -2.70
N LYS A 184 16.74 -12.40 -2.16
CA LYS A 184 15.86 -11.26 -2.46
C LYS A 184 16.17 -10.63 -3.82
N GLY A 185 16.20 -11.46 -4.86
CA GLY A 185 16.24 -11.01 -6.25
C GLY A 185 17.61 -10.66 -6.82
N ALA A 186 18.73 -10.95 -6.16
CA ALA A 186 20.04 -10.86 -6.82
C ALA A 186 20.97 -11.93 -6.27
N LEU A 187 21.97 -12.31 -7.08
CA LEU A 187 23.10 -13.11 -6.62
C LEU A 187 23.95 -12.28 -5.65
N HIS A 188 24.46 -12.89 -4.58
CA HIS A 188 25.18 -12.17 -3.54
C HIS A 188 26.66 -11.96 -3.89
N SER A 189 27.23 -12.81 -4.73
CA SER A 189 28.63 -12.73 -5.13
C SER A 189 28.85 -13.00 -6.62
N GLN A 190 29.99 -12.53 -7.12
CA GLN A 190 30.42 -12.81 -8.48
C GLN A 190 30.80 -14.29 -8.68
N GLU A 191 31.24 -14.97 -7.63
CA GLU A 191 31.57 -16.40 -7.64
C GLU A 191 30.31 -17.26 -7.84
N GLU A 192 29.21 -16.91 -7.17
CA GLU A 192 27.92 -17.58 -7.40
C GLU A 192 27.41 -17.33 -8.82
N ALA A 193 27.56 -16.10 -9.32
CA ALA A 193 27.23 -15.79 -10.71
C ALA A 193 28.04 -16.64 -11.68
N GLN A 194 29.34 -16.78 -11.47
CA GLN A 194 30.17 -17.65 -12.29
C GLN A 194 29.74 -19.12 -12.22
N PHE A 195 29.32 -19.61 -11.04
CA PHE A 195 28.81 -20.97 -10.91
C PHE A 195 27.55 -21.21 -11.75
N TYR A 196 26.55 -20.34 -11.66
CA TYR A 196 25.31 -20.47 -12.45
C TYR A 196 25.53 -20.21 -13.94
N LEU A 197 26.45 -19.31 -14.28
CA LEU A 197 26.80 -18.97 -15.66
C LEU A 197 27.79 -19.97 -16.29
N ALA A 198 28.39 -20.86 -15.51
CA ALA A 198 29.18 -21.97 -16.06
C ALA A 198 28.27 -23.05 -16.67
N ASP A 199 27.05 -23.17 -16.19
CA ASP A 199 26.02 -24.09 -16.70
C ASP A 199 24.74 -23.32 -17.07
N VAL A 200 24.88 -22.41 -18.03
CA VAL A 200 23.78 -21.54 -18.50
C VAL A 200 22.59 -22.36 -18.98
N ASP A 201 22.84 -23.48 -19.64
CA ASP A 201 21.79 -24.31 -20.25
C ASP A 201 20.87 -24.96 -19.22
N GLN A 202 21.39 -25.36 -18.05
CA GLN A 202 20.54 -25.87 -16.96
C GLN A 202 19.69 -24.78 -16.28
N HIS A 203 20.14 -23.53 -16.36
CA HIS A 203 19.47 -22.39 -15.72
C HIS A 203 18.67 -21.53 -16.70
N THR A 204 18.58 -21.97 -17.97
CA THR A 204 17.83 -21.29 -19.02
C THR A 204 16.54 -22.05 -19.31
N LYS A 205 15.42 -21.31 -19.34
CA LYS A 205 14.12 -21.82 -19.77
C LYS A 205 13.68 -21.10 -21.04
N ASP A 206 13.36 -21.87 -22.07
CA ASP A 206 12.90 -21.32 -23.35
C ASP A 206 11.40 -21.05 -23.33
N PHE A 207 10.97 -19.87 -23.79
CA PHE A 207 9.57 -19.66 -24.07
C PHE A 207 9.18 -20.28 -25.41
N TYR A 208 7.97 -20.85 -25.47
CA TYR A 208 7.43 -21.36 -26.71
C TYR A 208 5.97 -20.98 -26.91
N TRP A 209 5.63 -20.80 -28.18
CA TRP A 209 4.28 -20.58 -28.67
C TRP A 209 3.71 -21.91 -29.17
N PHE A 210 2.51 -22.28 -28.73
CA PHE A 210 1.89 -23.54 -29.14
C PHE A 210 0.73 -23.29 -30.11
N ASP A 211 -0.22 -22.43 -29.76
CA ASP A 211 -1.44 -22.21 -30.54
C ASP A 211 -2.00 -20.78 -30.35
N HIS A 212 -3.22 -20.53 -30.82
CA HIS A 212 -3.88 -19.22 -30.69
C HIS A 212 -4.26 -18.85 -29.24
N HIS A 213 -4.37 -19.80 -28.31
CA HIS A 213 -4.68 -19.51 -26.91
C HIS A 213 -3.54 -18.76 -26.21
N ASP A 214 -2.30 -18.87 -26.71
CA ASP A 214 -1.18 -18.06 -26.25
C ASP A 214 -1.40 -16.57 -26.60
N ASP A 215 -1.97 -16.28 -27.78
CA ASP A 215 -2.35 -14.94 -28.21
C ASP A 215 -3.47 -14.38 -27.32
N ASP A 216 -4.52 -15.17 -27.14
CA ASP A 216 -5.69 -14.82 -26.34
C ASP A 216 -5.29 -14.49 -24.90
N ALA A 217 -4.37 -15.26 -24.31
CA ALA A 217 -3.87 -15.04 -22.96
C ALA A 217 -3.06 -13.75 -22.83
N ILE A 218 -2.16 -13.47 -23.78
CA ILE A 218 -1.38 -12.23 -23.80
C ILE A 218 -2.32 -11.03 -24.03
N GLU A 219 -3.28 -11.14 -24.94
CA GLU A 219 -4.27 -10.10 -25.15
C GLU A 219 -5.12 -9.86 -23.90
N PHE A 220 -5.58 -10.93 -23.25
CA PHE A 220 -6.35 -10.89 -22.00
C PHE A 220 -5.60 -10.18 -20.87
N ALA A 221 -4.31 -10.50 -20.70
CA ALA A 221 -3.47 -9.91 -19.66
C ALA A 221 -3.24 -8.40 -19.83
N PHE A 222 -3.19 -7.91 -21.08
CA PHE A 222 -2.74 -6.55 -21.39
C PHE A 222 -3.78 -5.69 -22.13
N SER A 223 -5.05 -6.09 -22.15
CA SER A 223 -6.13 -5.32 -22.79
C SER A 223 -6.81 -4.39 -21.80
N GLU A 224 -6.85 -3.09 -22.11
CA GLU A 224 -7.57 -2.08 -21.32
C GLU A 224 -9.09 -2.34 -21.26
N LYS A 225 -9.64 -3.14 -22.18
CA LYS A 225 -11.07 -3.46 -22.25
C LYS A 225 -11.49 -4.65 -21.38
N LYS A 226 -10.55 -5.47 -20.92
CA LYS A 226 -10.82 -6.74 -20.21
C LYS A 226 -10.56 -6.66 -18.69
N ILE A 227 -10.66 -5.46 -18.10
CA ILE A 227 -10.42 -5.21 -16.67
C ILE A 227 -11.33 -6.08 -15.79
N GLU A 228 -12.64 -6.06 -16.02
CA GLU A 228 -13.63 -6.81 -15.24
C GLU A 228 -13.42 -8.33 -15.34
N ALA A 229 -13.09 -8.82 -16.54
CA ALA A 229 -12.82 -10.24 -16.77
C ALA A 229 -11.53 -10.70 -16.06
N ARG A 230 -10.51 -9.83 -15.95
CA ARG A 230 -9.34 -10.09 -15.11
C ARG A 230 -9.72 -10.15 -13.64
N TYR A 231 -10.63 -9.31 -13.15
CA TYR A 231 -11.11 -9.41 -11.76
C TYR A 231 -11.80 -10.71 -11.46
N GLN A 232 -12.69 -11.16 -12.33
CA GLN A 232 -13.33 -12.46 -12.18
C GLN A 232 -12.32 -13.61 -12.24
N TRP A 233 -11.27 -13.47 -13.05
CA TRP A 233 -10.17 -14.43 -13.08
C TRP A 233 -9.39 -14.43 -11.75
N LEU A 234 -9.15 -13.25 -11.15
CA LEU A 234 -8.45 -13.10 -9.87
C LEU A 234 -9.19 -13.74 -8.70
N GLN A 235 -10.53 -13.79 -8.76
CA GLN A 235 -11.38 -14.40 -7.72
C GLN A 235 -11.42 -15.94 -7.78
N ARG A 236 -10.91 -16.57 -8.84
CA ARG A 236 -10.91 -18.03 -8.95
C ARG A 236 -9.91 -18.62 -7.96
N PRO A 237 -10.27 -19.68 -7.20
CA PRO A 237 -9.32 -20.38 -6.35
C PRO A 237 -8.12 -20.82 -7.19
N GLN A 238 -6.96 -20.24 -6.93
CA GLN A 238 -5.73 -20.63 -7.60
C GLN A 238 -5.26 -21.95 -7.00
N ALA A 239 -5.71 -23.06 -7.57
CA ALA A 239 -5.10 -24.36 -7.31
C ALA A 239 -3.60 -24.23 -7.61
N CYS A 240 -2.74 -24.72 -6.71
CA CYS A 240 -1.28 -24.60 -6.74
C CYS A 240 -0.68 -24.73 -8.17
N THR A 241 -0.55 -23.62 -8.88
CA THR A 241 0.02 -23.56 -10.23
C THR A 241 1.38 -22.92 -10.17
N TYR A 242 2.37 -23.62 -9.62
CA TYR A 242 3.77 -23.25 -9.78
C TYR A 242 4.36 -24.02 -10.98
N PHE A 243 5.44 -23.49 -11.55
CA PHE A 243 6.19 -24.20 -12.57
C PHE A 243 7.01 -25.32 -11.93
N ASP A 244 7.06 -26.49 -12.55
CA ASP A 244 8.08 -27.47 -12.20
C ASP A 244 9.44 -26.84 -12.50
N SER A 245 10.31 -26.80 -11.48
CA SER A 245 11.66 -26.28 -11.63
C SER A 245 12.45 -27.06 -12.70
N LYS A 246 12.11 -28.32 -12.96
CA LYS A 246 12.78 -29.23 -13.92
C LYS A 246 12.45 -28.98 -15.38
N ASP A 247 11.35 -28.30 -15.69
CA ASP A 247 10.94 -28.06 -17.09
C ASP A 247 11.90 -27.09 -17.79
N LYS A 248 12.44 -27.49 -18.95
CA LYS A 248 13.34 -26.66 -19.77
C LYS A 248 12.62 -25.60 -20.62
N SER A 249 11.30 -25.70 -20.74
CA SER A 249 10.50 -24.82 -21.60
C SER A 249 9.24 -24.36 -20.91
N ILE A 250 8.83 -23.11 -21.16
CA ILE A 250 7.64 -22.49 -20.58
C ILE A 250 6.72 -22.03 -21.72
N ARG A 251 5.46 -22.43 -21.67
CA ARG A 251 4.45 -21.93 -22.59
C ARG A 251 4.05 -20.50 -22.21
N TYR A 252 3.84 -19.61 -23.18
CA TYR A 252 3.36 -18.25 -22.88
C TYR A 252 2.04 -18.23 -22.10
N LEU A 253 1.07 -19.07 -22.47
CA LEU A 253 -0.19 -19.26 -21.73
C LEU A 253 0.05 -19.59 -20.24
N ASP A 254 0.96 -20.52 -19.97
CA ASP A 254 1.28 -20.92 -18.60
C ASP A 254 1.99 -19.78 -17.85
N PHE A 255 2.93 -19.08 -18.50
CA PHE A 255 3.59 -17.93 -17.90
C PHE A 255 2.59 -16.84 -17.47
N ILE A 256 1.67 -16.50 -18.38
CA ILE A 256 0.64 -15.50 -18.11
C ILE A 256 -0.21 -15.93 -16.91
N ASN A 257 -0.81 -17.12 -16.97
CA ASN A 257 -1.76 -17.57 -15.96
C ASN A 257 -1.13 -17.94 -14.61
N LYS A 258 0.08 -18.50 -14.60
CA LYS A 258 0.68 -19.09 -13.39
C LYS A 258 1.64 -18.13 -12.67
N GLN A 259 2.30 -17.22 -13.38
CA GLN A 259 3.34 -16.36 -12.80
C GLN A 259 3.05 -14.86 -13.00
N PHE A 260 2.70 -14.43 -14.21
CA PHE A 260 2.43 -13.02 -14.47
C PHE A 260 1.21 -12.53 -13.69
N MET A 261 0.14 -13.32 -13.64
CA MET A 261 -1.06 -12.93 -12.90
C MET A 261 -0.84 -12.86 -11.38
N GLN A 262 0.08 -13.65 -10.80
CA GLN A 262 0.47 -13.48 -9.39
C GLN A 262 1.14 -12.12 -9.16
N TYR A 263 1.95 -11.65 -10.11
CA TYR A 263 2.45 -10.27 -10.09
C TYR A 263 1.31 -9.25 -10.17
N VAL A 264 0.33 -9.44 -11.07
CA VAL A 264 -0.82 -8.53 -11.19
C VAL A 264 -1.59 -8.44 -9.87
N VAL A 265 -1.84 -9.55 -9.17
CA VAL A 265 -2.45 -9.56 -7.83
C VAL A 265 -1.64 -8.71 -6.86
N ALA A 266 -0.34 -8.99 -6.73
CA ALA A 266 0.53 -8.29 -5.79
C ALA A 266 0.66 -6.79 -6.11
N ASP A 267 0.73 -6.43 -7.39
CA ASP A 267 0.80 -5.05 -7.87
C ASP A 267 -0.49 -4.28 -7.56
N LEU A 268 -1.65 -4.92 -7.75
CA LEU A 268 -2.94 -4.34 -7.38
C LEU A 268 -3.07 -4.19 -5.87
N GLN A 269 -2.77 -5.22 -5.09
CA GLN A 269 -2.80 -5.19 -3.62
C GLN A 269 -1.92 -4.08 -3.04
N ARG A 270 -0.77 -3.82 -3.67
CA ARG A 270 0.12 -2.72 -3.26
C ARG A 270 -0.36 -1.34 -3.72
N SER A 271 -1.09 -1.27 -4.83
CA SER A 271 -1.45 0.00 -5.49
C SER A 271 -2.83 0.53 -5.08
N ILE A 272 -3.78 -0.36 -4.80
CA ILE A 272 -5.17 -0.03 -4.47
C ILE A 272 -5.40 -0.30 -2.98
N PRO A 273 -5.99 0.65 -2.22
CA PRO A 273 -6.22 0.45 -0.79
C PRO A 273 -7.41 -0.48 -0.52
N SER A 274 -7.54 -0.89 0.75
CA SER A 274 -8.73 -1.56 1.24
C SER A 274 -9.86 -0.56 1.50
N MET A 275 -11.11 -0.98 1.28
CA MET A 275 -12.28 -0.19 1.66
C MET A 275 -12.43 -0.01 3.18
N VAL A 276 -11.78 -0.86 3.98
CA VAL A 276 -11.96 -0.91 5.43
C VAL A 276 -11.18 0.23 6.08
N ASP A 277 -9.87 0.31 5.84
CA ASP A 277 -9.01 1.35 6.42
C ASP A 277 -8.60 2.46 5.44
N GLY A 278 -8.85 2.30 4.13
CA GLY A 278 -8.38 3.24 3.13
C GLY A 278 -6.86 3.27 2.95
N LEU A 279 -6.14 2.29 3.52
CA LEU A 279 -4.69 2.25 3.50
C LEU A 279 -4.17 1.21 2.49
N LYS A 280 -3.05 1.55 1.86
CA LYS A 280 -2.21 0.60 1.12
C LYS A 280 -1.33 -0.17 2.12
N PRO A 281 -0.81 -1.36 1.74
CA PRO A 281 0.05 -2.17 2.63
C PRO A 281 1.23 -1.38 3.22
N ASP A 282 1.92 -0.57 2.40
CA ASP A 282 3.06 0.25 2.84
C ASP A 282 2.64 1.24 3.95
N GLN A 283 1.47 1.87 3.83
CA GLN A 283 0.92 2.79 4.83
C GLN A 283 0.50 2.04 6.11
N ARG A 284 -0.02 0.82 5.96
CA ARG A 284 -0.43 -0.04 7.07
C ARG A 284 0.75 -0.49 7.92
N LYS A 285 1.86 -0.87 7.29
CA LYS A 285 3.14 -1.21 7.97
C LYS A 285 3.65 -0.06 8.83
N ILE A 286 3.66 1.15 8.28
CA ILE A 286 4.07 2.37 8.97
C ILE A 286 3.17 2.60 10.20
N LEU A 287 1.86 2.52 10.03
CA LEU A 287 0.90 2.77 11.11
C LEU A 287 0.96 1.68 12.19
N PHE A 288 1.13 0.42 11.80
CA PHE A 288 1.29 -0.71 12.70
C PHE A 288 2.50 -0.54 13.63
N TYR A 289 3.66 -0.22 13.06
CA TYR A 289 4.86 0.02 13.87
C TYR A 289 4.69 1.26 14.78
N ALA A 290 4.08 2.33 14.27
CA ALA A 290 3.76 3.52 15.07
C ALA A 290 2.86 3.19 16.27
N PHE A 291 1.89 2.29 16.08
CA PHE A 291 1.03 1.83 17.15
C PHE A 291 1.76 0.95 18.16
N LYS A 292 2.55 -0.02 17.69
CA LYS A 292 3.35 -0.94 18.50
C LYS A 292 4.35 -0.23 19.41
N LYS A 293 5.01 0.81 18.89
CA LYS A 293 6.02 1.59 19.65
C LYS A 293 5.47 2.81 20.38
N HIS A 294 4.18 3.10 20.22
CA HIS A 294 3.53 4.28 20.79
C HIS A 294 4.29 5.57 20.46
N ILE A 295 4.44 5.88 19.18
CA ILE A 295 5.18 7.07 18.72
C ILE A 295 4.35 8.34 18.97
N ILE A 296 4.36 8.78 20.22
CA ILE A 296 3.74 10.02 20.71
C ILE A 296 4.72 11.19 20.77
N HIS A 297 6.02 10.89 20.65
CA HIS A 297 7.09 11.88 20.61
C HIS A 297 7.74 11.87 19.23
N GLU A 298 8.34 13.01 18.88
CA GLU A 298 9.05 13.20 17.62
C GLU A 298 10.14 12.14 17.42
N ILE A 299 10.09 11.48 16.27
CA ILE A 299 11.14 10.57 15.78
C ILE A 299 11.62 11.03 14.41
N GLU A 300 12.92 10.91 14.15
CA GLU A 300 13.50 11.20 12.84
C GLU A 300 12.92 10.24 11.79
N VAL A 301 12.46 10.77 10.64
CA VAL A 301 11.79 9.94 9.62
C VAL A 301 12.73 8.88 9.03
N ALA A 302 14.02 9.19 8.87
CA ALA A 302 15.00 8.22 8.41
C ALA A 302 15.11 7.04 9.38
N GLN A 303 15.25 7.32 10.67
CA GLN A 303 15.28 6.30 11.73
C GLN A 303 13.98 5.50 11.76
N PHE A 304 12.84 6.18 11.75
CA PHE A 304 11.53 5.54 11.74
C PHE A 304 11.33 4.63 10.52
N SER A 305 11.82 5.02 9.34
CA SER A 305 11.73 4.19 8.13
C SER A 305 12.60 2.92 8.19
N ALA A 306 13.79 3.02 8.79
CA ALA A 306 14.67 1.86 8.99
C ALA A 306 14.05 0.89 10.00
N ASP A 307 13.57 1.41 11.13
CA ASP A 307 12.88 0.65 12.16
C ASP A 307 11.64 -0.10 11.62
N VAL A 308 10.82 0.56 10.80
CA VAL A 308 9.65 -0.08 10.15
C VAL A 308 10.10 -1.21 9.24
N SER A 309 11.19 -1.03 8.49
CA SER A 309 11.71 -2.06 7.58
C SER A 309 12.27 -3.27 8.31
N ASP A 310 12.75 -3.09 9.55
CA ASP A 310 13.28 -4.15 10.41
C ASP A 310 12.15 -4.94 11.11
N ASP A 311 11.12 -4.24 11.61
CA ASP A 311 10.02 -4.87 12.37
C ASP A 311 8.95 -5.50 11.46
N SER A 312 8.80 -5.00 10.24
CA SER A 312 7.87 -5.52 9.23
C SER A 312 8.62 -5.70 7.92
N PRO A 313 8.73 -6.93 7.36
CA PRO A 313 9.50 -7.20 6.15
C PRO A 313 9.11 -6.27 5.01
N TYR A 314 9.93 -5.24 4.76
CA TYR A 314 9.75 -4.31 3.65
C TYR A 314 10.80 -4.59 2.58
N HIS A 315 10.36 -4.68 1.32
CA HIS A 315 11.22 -5.17 0.24
C HIS A 315 11.40 -4.18 -0.91
N HIS A 316 10.92 -2.94 -0.75
CA HIS A 316 10.88 -1.96 -1.83
C HIS A 316 11.85 -0.77 -1.63
N GLY A 317 12.71 -0.84 -0.62
CA GLY A 317 13.74 0.14 -0.32
C GLY A 317 13.24 1.31 0.54
N GLU A 318 14.07 1.77 1.47
CA GLU A 318 13.73 2.79 2.47
C GLU A 318 13.25 4.12 1.88
N ALA A 319 13.77 4.53 0.71
CA ALA A 319 13.34 5.75 0.03
C ALA A 319 11.83 5.78 -0.27
N SER A 320 11.24 4.61 -0.57
CA SER A 320 9.79 4.46 -0.79
C SER A 320 9.00 4.63 0.52
N LEU A 321 9.53 4.13 1.65
CA LEU A 321 8.92 4.32 2.96
C LEU A 321 8.97 5.78 3.40
N VAL A 322 10.11 6.45 3.25
CA VAL A 322 10.26 7.88 3.58
C VAL A 322 9.23 8.72 2.82
N GLY A 323 9.09 8.49 1.51
CA GLY A 323 8.07 9.17 0.70
C GLY A 323 6.64 8.88 1.16
N THR A 324 6.37 7.65 1.61
CA THR A 324 5.05 7.24 2.12
C THR A 324 4.73 7.90 3.45
N ILE A 325 5.70 7.95 4.39
CA ILE A 325 5.58 8.64 5.68
C ILE A 325 5.29 10.13 5.45
N ILE A 326 6.03 10.77 4.54
CA ILE A 326 5.80 12.17 4.18
C ILE A 326 4.37 12.35 3.64
N GLY A 327 3.93 11.50 2.72
CA GLY A 327 2.57 11.55 2.16
C GLY A 327 1.47 11.40 3.21
N MET A 328 1.64 10.52 4.21
CA MET A 328 0.69 10.32 5.31
C MET A 328 0.59 11.52 6.26
N ALA A 329 1.61 12.38 6.27
CA ALA A 329 1.68 13.54 7.15
C ALA A 329 1.39 14.89 6.48
N GLN A 330 1.37 14.94 5.14
CA GLN A 330 1.07 16.15 4.39
C GLN A 330 -0.34 16.69 4.69
N ASN A 331 -0.44 18.00 4.94
CA ASN A 331 -1.67 18.69 5.35
C ASN A 331 -1.98 19.97 4.55
N TYR A 332 -1.46 20.09 3.31
CA TYR A 332 -1.75 21.23 2.44
C TYR A 332 -3.07 21.02 1.67
N VAL A 333 -3.62 22.10 1.11
CA VAL A 333 -4.89 22.05 0.37
C VAL A 333 -4.80 21.07 -0.81
N GLY A 334 -5.61 20.02 -0.78
CA GLY A 334 -5.61 18.94 -1.78
C GLY A 334 -4.82 17.68 -1.39
N SER A 335 -4.21 17.61 -0.20
CA SER A 335 -3.61 16.38 0.34
C SER A 335 -4.60 15.60 1.22
N ASN A 336 -4.28 15.34 2.49
CA ASN A 336 -5.12 14.61 3.42
C ASN A 336 -6.10 15.55 4.12
N ASN A 337 -7.39 15.17 4.18
CA ASN A 337 -8.34 15.88 5.04
C ASN A 337 -8.02 15.66 6.50
N ILE A 338 -7.60 14.45 6.88
CA ILE A 338 -7.08 14.11 8.20
C ILE A 338 -5.73 13.39 8.03
N ASN A 339 -4.64 14.06 8.37
CA ASN A 339 -3.30 13.47 8.36
C ASN A 339 -3.12 12.55 9.58
N LEU A 340 -2.76 11.29 9.37
CA LEU A 340 -2.59 10.31 10.44
C LEU A 340 -1.26 10.46 11.20
N LEU A 341 -0.30 11.09 10.54
CA LEU A 341 0.99 11.48 11.10
C LEU A 341 1.11 13.00 11.08
N GLN A 342 1.84 13.55 12.03
CA GLN A 342 2.27 14.95 12.03
C GLN A 342 3.75 15.00 11.69
N LEU A 343 4.13 15.90 10.79
CA LEU A 343 5.53 16.20 10.52
C LEU A 343 5.91 17.53 11.16
N ASN A 344 6.99 17.48 11.94
CA ASN A 344 7.64 18.64 12.52
C ASN A 344 8.89 18.94 11.69
N GLY A 345 8.78 19.94 10.81
CA GLY A 345 9.79 20.28 9.81
C GLY A 345 9.20 21.04 8.62
N ARG A 346 9.99 21.19 7.54
CA ARG A 346 9.50 21.82 6.30
C ARG A 346 8.55 20.87 5.59
N LEU A 347 7.26 21.11 5.78
CA LEU A 347 6.16 20.40 5.13
C LEU A 347 6.33 20.55 3.62
N GLY A 348 6.16 19.46 2.86
CA GLY A 348 5.88 19.63 1.45
C GLY A 348 4.64 20.51 1.32
N THR A 349 4.74 21.65 0.64
CA THR A 349 3.70 22.66 0.54
C THR A 349 2.99 22.60 -0.80
N ARG A 350 1.87 23.31 -0.90
CA ARG A 350 1.11 23.46 -2.15
C ARG A 350 1.96 24.06 -3.28
N LEU A 351 3.03 24.79 -2.97
CA LEU A 351 3.93 25.40 -3.95
C LEU A 351 4.43 24.40 -5.00
N MET A 352 4.76 23.19 -4.58
CA MET A 352 5.30 22.11 -5.43
C MET A 352 4.43 20.86 -5.40
N GLY A 353 3.18 20.96 -4.92
CA GLY A 353 2.31 19.79 -4.71
C GLY A 353 2.97 18.76 -3.79
N GLY A 354 3.57 19.24 -2.70
CA GLY A 354 4.28 18.41 -1.74
C GLY A 354 5.65 17.93 -2.17
N LYS A 355 6.19 18.25 -3.37
CA LYS A 355 7.53 17.81 -3.88
C LYS A 355 8.70 18.68 -3.43
N ASP A 356 8.44 19.79 -2.77
CA ASP A 356 9.43 20.68 -2.15
C ASP A 356 10.18 20.05 -0.96
N HIS A 357 9.82 18.82 -0.58
CA HIS A 357 10.63 17.99 0.32
C HIS A 357 11.95 17.49 -0.32
N ASP A 358 12.20 17.74 -1.61
CA ASP A 358 13.41 17.26 -2.31
C ASP A 358 14.72 17.78 -1.69
N ALA A 359 14.68 18.89 -0.94
CA ALA A 359 15.83 19.36 -0.14
C ALA A 359 16.11 18.49 1.11
N THR A 360 15.23 17.53 1.42
CA THR A 360 15.25 16.63 2.59
C THR A 360 15.11 15.15 2.21
N ALA A 361 15.46 14.78 0.96
CA ALA A 361 15.29 13.44 0.38
C ALA A 361 15.86 12.25 1.18
N SER A 362 16.68 12.49 2.19
CA SER A 362 17.19 11.45 3.10
C SER A 362 16.27 11.14 4.28
N GLY A 363 15.20 11.90 4.51
CA GLY A 363 14.37 11.79 5.71
C GLY A 363 15.06 12.22 7.02
N ARG A 364 16.33 12.66 6.95
CA ARG A 364 17.17 12.93 8.14
C ARG A 364 16.92 14.26 8.84
N TYR A 365 16.23 15.18 8.17
CA TYR A 365 16.01 16.55 8.63
C TYR A 365 14.55 16.82 9.01
N ILE A 366 13.74 15.76 9.04
CA ILE A 366 12.31 15.84 9.32
C ILE A 366 11.97 14.85 10.43
N PHE A 367 11.10 15.29 11.32
CA PHE A 367 10.63 14.48 12.43
C PHE A 367 9.15 14.22 12.26
N THR A 368 8.67 13.05 12.67
CA THR A 368 7.27 12.67 12.61
C THR A 368 6.79 12.16 13.96
N GLN A 369 5.49 12.27 14.20
CA GLN A 369 4.79 11.66 15.34
C GLN A 369 3.36 11.27 14.93
N LEU A 370 2.67 10.45 15.73
CA LEU A 370 1.25 10.18 15.51
C LEU A 370 0.42 11.45 15.76
N SER A 371 -0.52 11.75 14.85
CA SER A 371 -1.51 12.79 15.12
C SER A 371 -2.39 12.39 16.32
N PRO A 372 -2.76 13.32 17.22
CA PRO A 372 -3.62 13.01 18.35
C PRO A 372 -4.96 12.39 17.93
N ILE A 373 -5.60 12.93 16.89
CA ILE A 373 -6.81 12.37 16.28
C ILE A 373 -6.70 10.90 15.83
N THR A 374 -5.50 10.41 15.49
CA THR A 374 -5.31 9.05 14.98
C THR A 374 -5.76 7.99 15.96
N ARG A 375 -5.59 8.19 17.27
CA ARG A 375 -6.07 7.24 18.30
C ARG A 375 -7.57 7.32 18.56
N TYR A 376 -8.22 8.41 18.18
CA TYR A 376 -9.68 8.50 18.15
C TYR A 376 -10.28 7.88 16.89
N LEU A 377 -9.50 7.69 15.83
CA LEU A 377 -9.91 6.97 14.63
C LEU A 377 -9.68 5.46 14.79
N PHE A 378 -8.56 5.09 15.41
CA PHE A 378 -8.10 3.73 15.63
C PHE A 378 -7.88 3.52 17.15
N ASP A 379 -8.88 2.99 17.85
CA ASP A 379 -8.89 2.94 19.32
C ASP A 379 -7.90 1.88 19.85
N LYS A 380 -6.86 2.36 20.53
CA LYS A 380 -5.73 1.58 21.07
C LYS A 380 -6.17 0.49 22.06
N ASP A 381 -7.16 0.75 22.89
CA ASP A 381 -7.49 -0.12 24.02
C ASP A 381 -8.55 -1.16 23.66
N LYS A 382 -9.12 -1.10 22.43
CA LYS A 382 -10.35 -1.82 22.10
C LYS A 382 -10.44 -2.40 20.69
N ASP A 383 -9.57 -2.00 19.75
CA ASP A 383 -9.51 -2.56 18.39
C ASP A 383 -8.27 -3.47 18.16
N ASP A 384 -7.21 -3.38 18.99
CA ASP A 384 -5.89 -4.01 18.73
C ASP A 384 -5.75 -5.49 19.18
N GLU A 385 -6.61 -6.01 20.07
CA GLU A 385 -6.45 -7.37 20.64
C GLU A 385 -7.48 -8.44 20.19
N PRO A 386 -8.79 -8.17 20.03
CA PRO A 386 -9.74 -9.28 19.81
C PRO A 386 -10.07 -9.64 18.35
N ILE A 387 -9.59 -8.91 17.34
CA ILE A 387 -10.16 -8.95 15.97
C ILE A 387 -9.13 -8.98 14.81
N PRO A 388 -7.94 -8.34 14.87
CA PRO A 388 -7.07 -8.31 13.69
C PRO A 388 -6.51 -9.69 13.38
N HIS A 389 -6.77 -10.19 12.17
CA HIS A 389 -6.04 -11.32 11.61
C HIS A 389 -4.65 -10.81 11.22
N TYR A 390 -3.73 -10.78 12.18
CA TYR A 390 -2.33 -10.48 11.93
C TYR A 390 -1.80 -11.46 10.88
N LEU A 391 -1.14 -10.91 9.86
CA LEU A 391 -0.49 -11.74 8.86
C LEU A 391 0.79 -12.33 9.48
N ASN A 392 1.20 -13.50 8.99
CA ASN A 392 2.47 -14.11 9.36
C ASN A 392 3.39 -14.09 8.15
N ASP A 393 4.57 -13.50 8.32
CA ASP A 393 5.65 -13.54 7.33
C ASP A 393 6.92 -14.07 8.01
N GLU A 394 7.53 -15.12 7.44
CA GLU A 394 8.75 -15.76 7.97
C GLU A 394 8.72 -16.07 9.50
N CYS A 395 7.57 -16.53 10.02
CA CYS A 395 7.31 -16.82 11.45
C CYS A 395 7.28 -15.58 12.38
N GLN A 396 7.18 -14.37 11.83
CA GLN A 396 6.93 -13.14 12.55
C GLN A 396 5.50 -12.66 12.31
N SER A 397 4.79 -12.32 13.38
CA SER A 397 3.49 -11.63 13.29
C SER A 397 3.75 -10.21 12.79
N ILE A 398 3.21 -9.89 11.61
CA ILE A 398 3.35 -8.59 10.94
C ILE A 398 2.04 -7.81 11.05
N GLU A 399 1.87 -6.74 10.24
CA GLU A 399 0.66 -5.93 10.26
C GLU A 399 -0.62 -6.74 9.96
N PRO A 400 -1.78 -6.31 10.47
CA PRO A 400 -3.04 -6.95 10.12
C PRO A 400 -3.39 -6.73 8.64
N ALA A 401 -4.29 -7.56 8.10
CA ALA A 401 -4.76 -7.38 6.73
C ALA A 401 -5.40 -6.00 6.49
N TRP A 402 -6.09 -5.45 7.49
CA TRP A 402 -6.63 -4.09 7.55
C TRP A 402 -6.80 -3.65 9.00
N PHE A 403 -6.68 -2.35 9.26
CA PHE A 403 -7.17 -1.74 10.50
C PHE A 403 -8.67 -1.50 10.42
N ILE A 404 -9.31 -1.25 11.56
CA ILE A 404 -10.76 -0.99 11.61
C ILE A 404 -10.99 0.41 12.19
N PRO A 405 -11.01 1.46 11.36
CA PRO A 405 -11.29 2.80 11.84
C PRO A 405 -12.76 2.95 12.28
N ILE A 406 -13.05 4.01 13.04
CA ILE A 406 -14.43 4.36 13.45
C ILE A 406 -15.25 4.92 12.27
N ILE A 407 -14.60 5.53 11.28
CA ILE A 407 -15.20 6.05 10.04
C ILE A 407 -14.42 5.56 8.80
N PRO A 408 -15.04 5.45 7.61
CA PRO A 408 -14.36 4.98 6.40
C PRO A 408 -13.29 5.99 5.93
N MET A 409 -12.05 5.77 6.34
CA MET A 409 -10.93 6.66 6.04
C MET A 409 -10.63 6.80 4.54
N VAL A 410 -11.04 5.82 3.74
CA VAL A 410 -10.94 5.87 2.27
C VAL A 410 -11.76 7.01 1.66
N LEU A 411 -12.89 7.38 2.28
CA LEU A 411 -13.70 8.53 1.86
C LEU A 411 -13.15 9.83 2.45
N VAL A 412 -12.58 9.78 3.65
CA VAL A 412 -12.01 10.98 4.30
C VAL A 412 -10.81 11.52 3.51
N ASN A 413 -9.79 10.69 3.30
CA ASN A 413 -8.55 11.11 2.64
C ASN A 413 -8.51 10.81 1.15
N GLY A 414 -9.58 10.23 0.61
CA GLY A 414 -9.59 9.75 -0.77
C GLY A 414 -8.55 8.65 -0.99
N SER A 415 -8.37 8.29 -2.25
CA SER A 415 -7.23 7.47 -2.67
C SER A 415 -6.95 7.62 -4.15
N GLU A 416 -5.67 7.57 -4.52
CA GLU A 416 -5.24 7.39 -5.90
C GLU A 416 -4.34 6.16 -5.98
N GLY A 417 -4.72 5.21 -6.84
CA GLY A 417 -3.99 3.97 -7.07
C GLY A 417 -3.92 3.65 -8.55
N ARG A 418 -2.74 3.31 -9.05
CA ARG A 418 -2.56 2.82 -10.42
C ARG A 418 -1.78 1.51 -10.36
N GLY A 419 -2.50 0.42 -10.55
CA GLY A 419 -1.92 -0.90 -10.76
C GLY A 419 -1.87 -1.27 -12.24
N THR A 420 -1.35 -2.44 -12.53
CA THR A 420 -1.26 -2.99 -13.88
C THR A 420 -2.65 -3.08 -14.50
N GLU A 421 -2.91 -2.21 -15.48
CA GLU A 421 -4.18 -2.13 -16.21
C GLU A 421 -5.42 -1.88 -15.31
N CYS A 422 -5.26 -1.27 -14.13
CA CYS A 422 -6.36 -0.73 -13.33
C CYS A 422 -5.97 0.57 -12.64
N SER A 423 -6.87 1.55 -12.68
CA SER A 423 -6.79 2.76 -11.86
C SER A 423 -7.97 2.83 -10.89
N SER A 424 -7.69 3.36 -9.72
CA SER A 424 -8.68 3.74 -8.73
C SER A 424 -8.44 5.19 -8.35
N PHE A 425 -9.51 5.98 -8.37
CA PHE A 425 -9.50 7.35 -7.87
C PHE A 425 -10.76 7.60 -7.05
N ILE A 426 -10.56 8.02 -5.81
CA ILE A 426 -11.61 8.40 -4.87
C ILE A 426 -11.24 9.79 -4.35
N PRO A 427 -12.11 10.80 -4.52
CA PRO A 427 -11.86 12.13 -3.99
C PRO A 427 -12.05 12.16 -2.47
N ASN A 428 -11.61 13.25 -1.85
CA ASN A 428 -11.79 13.45 -0.42
C ASN A 428 -13.21 13.95 -0.13
N TYR A 429 -13.78 13.52 0.99
CA TYR A 429 -15.08 13.95 1.49
C TYR A 429 -14.95 14.50 2.91
N ASN A 430 -15.94 15.30 3.31
CA ASN A 430 -15.97 15.91 4.63
C ASN A 430 -16.21 14.84 5.71
N PRO A 431 -15.33 14.72 6.73
CA PRO A 431 -15.52 13.81 7.85
C PRO A 431 -16.86 14.00 8.57
N ARG A 432 -17.36 15.23 8.67
CA ARG A 432 -18.64 15.55 9.33
C ARG A 432 -19.83 14.99 8.57
N ASP A 433 -19.81 15.07 7.23
CA ASP A 433 -20.87 14.51 6.38
C ASP A 433 -20.90 12.98 6.47
N ILE A 434 -19.71 12.36 6.51
CA ILE A 434 -19.55 10.92 6.73
C ILE A 434 -20.13 10.52 8.10
N ILE A 435 -19.76 11.23 9.18
CA ILE A 435 -20.28 10.98 10.53
C ILE A 435 -21.80 11.15 10.57
N ALA A 436 -22.33 12.22 9.95
CA ALA A 436 -23.76 12.48 9.89
C ALA A 436 -24.53 11.37 9.15
N ASN A 437 -23.99 10.87 8.04
CA ASN A 437 -24.60 9.75 7.32
C ASN A 437 -24.50 8.41 8.07
N LEU A 438 -23.40 8.15 8.79
CA LEU A 438 -23.30 6.99 9.68
C LEU A 438 -24.32 7.07 10.82
N LYS A 439 -24.49 8.24 11.45
CA LYS A 439 -25.53 8.49 12.46
C LYS A 439 -26.93 8.24 11.88
N ARG A 440 -27.21 8.68 10.65
CA ARG A 440 -28.48 8.39 9.94
C ARG A 440 -28.70 6.89 9.74
N LEU A 441 -27.69 6.15 9.29
CA LEU A 441 -27.77 4.69 9.11
C LEU A 441 -28.05 3.97 10.43
N LEU A 442 -27.40 4.38 11.53
CA LEU A 442 -27.66 3.86 12.87
C LEU A 442 -29.10 4.12 13.35
N GLU A 443 -29.72 5.21 12.89
CA GLU A 443 -31.13 5.54 13.14
C GLU A 443 -32.11 4.88 12.14
N GLY A 444 -31.60 4.10 11.17
CA GLY A 444 -32.42 3.48 10.12
C GLY A 444 -32.92 4.46 9.04
N LYS A 445 -32.28 5.64 8.90
CA LYS A 445 -32.59 6.64 7.88
C LYS A 445 -31.73 6.44 6.65
N ALA A 446 -32.24 6.88 5.48
CA ALA A 446 -31.49 6.84 4.23
C ALA A 446 -30.27 7.79 4.26
N VAL A 447 -29.22 7.39 3.54
CA VAL A 447 -28.01 8.21 3.33
C VAL A 447 -28.30 9.43 2.47
N VAL A 448 -27.62 10.54 2.75
CA VAL A 448 -27.67 11.76 1.95
C VAL A 448 -26.48 11.79 1.00
N PRO A 449 -26.66 12.11 -0.29
CA PRO A 449 -25.56 12.19 -1.24
C PRO A 449 -24.47 13.17 -0.80
N MET A 450 -23.21 12.72 -0.83
CA MET A 450 -22.06 13.50 -0.41
C MET A 450 -21.38 14.19 -1.62
N ILE A 451 -20.85 15.38 -1.40
CA ILE A 451 -20.06 16.13 -2.40
C ILE A 451 -18.60 16.13 -1.95
N PRO A 452 -17.62 15.98 -2.87
CA PRO A 452 -16.21 16.09 -2.52
C PRO A 452 -15.89 17.38 -1.78
N TRP A 453 -15.01 17.29 -0.79
CA TRP A 453 -14.60 18.39 0.06
C TRP A 453 -13.14 18.23 0.46
N TYR A 454 -12.39 19.33 0.42
CA TYR A 454 -10.96 19.36 0.72
C TYR A 454 -10.67 20.37 1.83
N LYS A 455 -9.96 19.94 2.87
CA LYS A 455 -9.62 20.82 4.01
C LYS A 455 -8.84 22.05 3.56
N GLY A 456 -9.33 23.22 3.95
CA GLY A 456 -8.70 24.52 3.66
C GLY A 456 -8.84 24.99 2.21
N PHE A 457 -9.72 24.38 1.40
CA PHE A 457 -10.01 24.85 0.05
C PHE A 457 -11.13 25.91 0.08
N ASP A 458 -10.80 27.12 -0.36
CA ASP A 458 -11.75 28.25 -0.33
C ASP A 458 -12.55 28.41 -1.63
N GLY A 459 -12.35 27.52 -2.62
CA GLY A 459 -13.07 27.55 -3.88
C GLY A 459 -14.46 26.91 -3.81
N ASP A 460 -15.02 26.64 -4.99
CA ASP A 460 -16.33 26.01 -5.15
C ASP A 460 -16.21 24.66 -5.86
N ILE A 461 -17.04 23.68 -5.46
CA ILE A 461 -17.07 22.33 -6.03
C ILE A 461 -18.49 22.06 -6.50
N GLN A 462 -18.69 22.07 -7.82
CA GLN A 462 -20.00 21.88 -8.42
C GLN A 462 -20.11 20.50 -9.08
N LYS A 463 -21.27 19.87 -8.93
CA LYS A 463 -21.59 18.61 -9.59
C LYS A 463 -22.07 18.88 -11.01
N GLU A 464 -21.37 18.34 -11.99
CA GLU A 464 -21.79 18.32 -13.39
C GLU A 464 -22.28 16.91 -13.73
N THR A 465 -23.59 16.76 -13.91
CA THR A 465 -24.17 15.44 -14.22
C THR A 465 -24.10 15.19 -15.71
N THR A 466 -23.22 14.28 -16.12
CA THR A 466 -23.30 13.65 -17.45
C THR A 466 -24.08 12.34 -17.31
N SER A 467 -24.84 11.94 -18.32
CA SER A 467 -25.84 10.87 -18.30
C SER A 467 -25.39 9.44 -17.87
N LYS A 468 -24.12 9.24 -17.47
CA LYS A 468 -23.60 7.95 -16.95
C LYS A 468 -22.55 8.10 -15.83
N ASP A 469 -21.78 9.18 -15.78
CA ASP A 469 -20.71 9.39 -14.80
C ASP A 469 -20.92 10.71 -14.04
N THR A 470 -20.68 10.69 -12.73
CA THR A 470 -20.68 11.91 -11.92
C THR A 470 -19.31 12.59 -12.04
N LEU A 471 -19.30 13.77 -12.67
CA LEU A 471 -18.14 14.64 -12.75
C LEU A 471 -18.32 15.78 -11.74
N TYR A 472 -17.24 16.15 -11.06
CA TYR A 472 -17.21 17.34 -10.22
C TYR A 472 -16.21 18.34 -10.80
N THR A 473 -16.60 19.61 -10.88
CA THR A 473 -15.71 20.69 -11.32
C THR A 473 -15.31 21.51 -10.09
N THR A 474 -14.01 21.55 -9.80
CA THR A 474 -13.43 22.42 -8.78
C THR A 474 -13.05 23.74 -9.41
N LYS A 475 -13.56 24.84 -8.85
CA LYS A 475 -13.34 26.21 -9.32
C LYS A 475 -12.47 26.95 -8.32
N GLY A 476 -11.40 27.57 -8.81
CA GLY A 476 -10.63 28.53 -8.03
C GLY A 476 -11.44 29.80 -7.74
N TYR A 477 -10.93 30.64 -6.85
CA TYR A 477 -11.57 31.90 -6.47
C TYR A 477 -10.73 33.09 -6.94
N PHE A 478 -11.41 34.09 -7.49
CA PHE A 478 -10.81 35.34 -7.91
C PHE A 478 -11.74 36.51 -7.57
N ILE A 479 -11.13 37.66 -7.29
CA ILE A 479 -11.82 38.89 -6.93
C ILE A 479 -11.53 39.91 -8.03
N THR A 480 -12.58 40.56 -8.52
CA THR A 480 -12.52 41.72 -9.40
C THR A 480 -13.27 42.86 -8.71
N GLU A 481 -12.54 43.79 -8.09
CA GLU A 481 -13.16 45.05 -7.66
C GLU A 481 -13.34 45.96 -8.88
N ASP A 482 -14.47 46.66 -8.98
CA ASP A 482 -14.80 47.49 -10.14
C ASP A 482 -13.71 48.55 -10.40
N LYS A 483 -12.95 48.36 -11.50
CA LYS A 483 -11.76 49.11 -11.97
C LYS A 483 -10.38 48.62 -11.52
N ASN A 484 -10.30 47.53 -10.76
CA ASN A 484 -9.02 46.93 -10.35
C ASN A 484 -8.69 45.66 -11.15
N ASP A 485 -7.39 45.41 -11.27
CA ASP A 485 -6.80 44.22 -11.85
C ASP A 485 -7.28 42.94 -11.12
N PRO A 486 -7.63 41.85 -11.84
CA PRO A 486 -8.13 40.63 -11.21
C PRO A 486 -7.10 40.00 -10.27
N THR A 487 -7.53 39.71 -9.05
CA THR A 487 -6.71 39.07 -8.02
C THR A 487 -7.18 37.64 -7.78
N ILE A 488 -6.30 36.68 -8.02
CA ILE A 488 -6.57 35.25 -7.81
C ILE A 488 -6.08 34.88 -6.42
N THR A 489 -7.02 34.46 -5.57
CA THR A 489 -6.74 34.10 -4.17
C THR A 489 -6.81 32.59 -3.92
N GLU A 490 -7.34 31.81 -4.87
CA GLU A 490 -7.44 30.35 -4.73
C GLU A 490 -7.33 29.65 -6.10
N LEU A 491 -6.57 28.56 -6.15
CA LEU A 491 -6.42 27.70 -7.33
C LEU A 491 -7.29 26.45 -7.19
N PRO A 492 -7.65 25.78 -8.29
CA PRO A 492 -8.30 24.48 -8.23
C PRO A 492 -7.50 23.44 -7.44
N VAL A 493 -8.21 22.48 -6.86
CA VAL A 493 -7.60 21.35 -6.15
C VAL A 493 -6.65 20.59 -7.07
N GLY A 494 -5.45 20.25 -6.57
CA GLY A 494 -4.42 19.54 -7.33
C GLY A 494 -3.51 20.43 -8.19
N THR A 495 -3.78 21.74 -8.27
CA THR A 495 -2.92 22.69 -8.99
C THR A 495 -1.84 23.25 -8.05
N SER A 496 -0.57 23.12 -8.43
CA SER A 496 0.55 23.69 -7.68
C SER A 496 0.75 25.18 -8.00
N THR A 497 1.16 25.96 -7.01
CA THR A 497 1.38 27.40 -7.19
C THR A 497 2.53 27.68 -8.16
N ARG A 498 3.56 26.81 -8.21
CA ARG A 498 4.67 26.96 -9.15
C ARG A 498 4.23 26.70 -10.59
N ASP A 499 3.54 25.60 -10.85
CA ASP A 499 3.09 25.26 -12.21
C ASP A 499 2.15 26.35 -12.74
N TYR A 500 1.31 26.89 -11.86
CA TYR A 500 0.45 28.02 -12.19
C TYR A 500 1.23 29.32 -12.45
N ASN A 501 2.27 29.60 -11.68
CA ASN A 501 3.16 30.73 -11.90
C ASN A 501 3.90 30.63 -13.25
N GLU A 502 4.39 29.44 -13.61
CA GLU A 502 5.00 29.17 -14.92
C GLU A 502 3.98 29.35 -16.06
N PHE A 503 2.73 28.94 -15.84
CA PHE A 503 1.62 29.19 -16.76
C PHE A 503 1.34 30.69 -16.94
N LEU A 504 1.21 31.47 -15.86
CA LEU A 504 1.00 32.93 -15.95
C LEU A 504 2.18 33.62 -16.66
N ALA A 505 3.43 33.22 -16.36
CA ALA A 505 4.60 33.74 -17.05
C ALA A 505 4.54 33.52 -18.57
N SER A 506 4.07 32.34 -19.01
CA SER A 506 3.90 32.04 -20.44
C SER A 506 2.80 32.87 -21.15
N ARG A 507 1.90 33.47 -20.36
CA ARG A 507 0.76 34.27 -20.81
C ARG A 507 1.04 35.78 -20.78
N CYS A 508 2.12 36.18 -20.10
CA CYS A 508 2.59 37.56 -20.04
C CYS A 508 2.95 38.08 -21.45
N GLY A 509 2.45 39.27 -21.79
CA GLY A 509 2.57 39.88 -23.12
C GLY A 509 1.55 39.40 -24.15
N LYS A 510 0.71 38.39 -23.83
CA LYS A 510 -0.39 37.92 -24.69
C LYS A 510 -1.74 38.22 -24.04
N ASP A 511 -2.04 37.48 -22.99
CA ASP A 511 -3.33 37.50 -22.30
C ASP A 511 -3.31 38.44 -21.09
N ILE A 512 -2.15 38.62 -20.45
CA ILE A 512 -1.92 39.55 -19.34
C ILE A 512 -0.74 40.48 -19.65
N LYS A 513 -0.78 41.72 -19.17
CA LYS A 513 0.30 42.70 -19.36
C LYS A 513 1.47 42.46 -18.41
N ALA A 514 1.17 42.23 -17.14
CA ALA A 514 2.12 41.92 -16.08
C ALA A 514 1.37 41.17 -14.96
N TYR A 515 2.10 40.56 -14.04
CA TYR A 515 1.50 39.99 -12.85
C TYR A 515 2.47 40.06 -11.66
N THR A 516 1.91 40.13 -10.45
CA THR A 516 2.65 40.13 -9.19
C THR A 516 2.18 38.93 -8.37
N ALA A 517 3.12 38.06 -7.99
CA ALA A 517 2.87 36.96 -7.08
C ALA A 517 3.34 37.36 -5.67
N ARG A 518 2.40 37.58 -4.73
CA ARG A 518 2.76 37.82 -3.32
C ARG A 518 3.10 36.48 -2.67
N LYS A 519 4.28 36.39 -2.05
CA LYS A 519 4.77 35.18 -1.38
C LYS A 519 4.61 35.31 0.14
N ASP A 520 3.45 35.78 0.59
CA ASP A 520 3.28 36.16 1.98
C ASP A 520 3.22 34.93 2.91
N ASN A 521 2.72 33.77 2.44
CA ASN A 521 2.73 32.49 3.15
C ASN A 521 2.80 31.29 2.19
N THR A 522 3.37 30.16 2.61
CA THR A 522 3.58 28.96 1.78
C THR A 522 2.30 28.21 1.37
N ASN A 523 1.17 28.45 2.05
CA ASN A 523 -0.11 27.80 1.75
C ASN A 523 -1.15 28.71 1.07
N ASN A 524 -0.97 30.03 1.12
CA ASN A 524 -1.93 30.98 0.55
C ASN A 524 -1.52 31.33 -0.89
N VAL A 525 -2.51 31.38 -1.78
CA VAL A 525 -2.31 31.77 -3.17
C VAL A 525 -2.69 33.25 -3.29
N HIS A 526 -1.83 34.06 -3.90
CA HIS A 526 -2.16 35.46 -4.18
C HIS A 526 -1.44 35.93 -5.46
N PHE A 527 -2.19 36.03 -6.55
CA PHE A 527 -1.70 36.56 -7.83
C PHE A 527 -2.51 37.76 -8.26
N GLU A 528 -1.87 38.93 -8.33
CA GLU A 528 -2.44 40.15 -8.91
C GLU A 528 -2.05 40.19 -10.39
N SER A 529 -3.03 40.21 -11.30
CA SER A 529 -2.76 40.17 -12.74
C SER A 529 -3.18 41.46 -13.41
N THR A 530 -2.24 42.20 -13.99
CA THR A 530 -2.54 43.44 -14.72
C THR A 530 -2.97 43.17 -16.14
N MET A 531 -4.13 43.70 -16.54
CA MET A 531 -4.74 43.50 -17.86
C MET A 531 -5.16 44.83 -18.49
N THR A 532 -5.14 44.92 -19.82
CA THR A 532 -5.77 46.05 -20.53
C THR A 532 -7.28 45.83 -20.67
N GLU A 533 -8.05 46.90 -20.92
CA GLU A 533 -9.51 46.82 -21.13
C GLU A 533 -9.89 45.81 -22.24
N ASP A 534 -9.14 45.78 -23.35
CA ASP A 534 -9.34 44.81 -24.43
C ASP A 534 -9.08 43.35 -23.99
N GLN A 535 -8.05 43.14 -23.16
CA GLN A 535 -7.70 41.82 -22.63
C GLN A 535 -8.74 41.33 -21.63
N MET A 536 -9.28 42.24 -20.81
CA MET A 536 -10.35 41.96 -19.83
C MET A 536 -11.67 41.64 -20.54
N ASN A 537 -12.04 42.42 -21.56
CA ASN A 537 -13.23 42.15 -22.38
C ASN A 537 -13.13 40.83 -23.14
N SER A 538 -11.94 40.50 -23.67
CA SER A 538 -11.65 39.19 -24.29
C SER A 538 -11.74 38.03 -23.29
N ALA A 539 -11.27 38.22 -22.06
CA ALA A 539 -11.35 37.20 -21.01
C ALA A 539 -12.81 36.91 -20.58
N ASN A 540 -13.66 37.93 -20.59
CA ASN A 540 -15.07 37.78 -20.26
C ASN A 540 -15.90 37.16 -21.40
N HIS A 541 -15.55 37.40 -22.67
CA HIS A 541 -16.27 36.84 -23.83
C HIS A 541 -15.86 35.43 -24.24
N ALA A 542 -14.58 35.05 -24.10
CA ALA A 542 -14.05 33.77 -24.58
C ALA A 542 -14.28 32.62 -23.59
N GLY A 543 -15.54 32.32 -23.26
CA GLY A 543 -15.90 31.19 -22.38
C GLY A 543 -15.68 31.45 -20.88
N GLY A 544 -15.47 32.70 -20.48
CA GLY A 544 -15.34 33.15 -19.09
C GLY A 544 -13.90 33.14 -18.55
N PHE A 545 -13.64 34.03 -17.59
CA PHE A 545 -12.33 34.23 -16.96
C PHE A 545 -11.74 32.91 -16.41
N LEU A 546 -12.57 32.09 -15.76
CA LEU A 546 -12.19 30.79 -15.19
C LEU A 546 -11.56 29.84 -16.22
N ASN A 547 -12.13 29.74 -17.42
CA ASN A 547 -11.64 28.85 -18.47
C ASN A 547 -10.35 29.38 -19.11
N LYS A 548 -10.29 30.70 -19.39
CA LYS A 548 -9.11 31.32 -20.01
C LYS A 548 -7.86 31.23 -19.12
N PHE A 549 -8.04 31.38 -17.81
CA PHE A 549 -6.97 31.29 -16.82
C PHE A 549 -6.78 29.89 -16.22
N LYS A 550 -7.49 28.87 -16.71
CA LYS A 550 -7.41 27.48 -16.21
C LYS A 550 -7.64 27.36 -14.70
N LEU A 551 -8.58 28.16 -14.17
CA LEU A 551 -9.03 28.10 -12.77
C LEU A 551 -10.16 27.07 -12.57
N THR A 552 -10.18 26.02 -13.39
CA THR A 552 -11.12 24.91 -13.27
C THR A 552 -10.38 23.59 -13.44
N THR A 553 -10.64 22.62 -12.56
CA THR A 553 -10.16 21.24 -12.70
C THR A 553 -11.31 20.27 -12.49
N THR A 554 -11.28 19.13 -13.18
CA THR A 554 -12.33 18.11 -13.12
C THR A 554 -11.90 16.92 -12.27
N LEU A 555 -12.78 16.47 -11.38
CA LEU A 555 -12.66 15.25 -10.60
C LEU A 555 -13.68 14.24 -11.12
N SER A 556 -13.20 13.09 -11.62
CA SER A 556 -14.06 12.01 -12.10
C SER A 556 -14.21 10.94 -11.04
N THR A 557 -15.45 10.53 -10.77
CA THR A 557 -15.76 9.42 -9.84
C THR A 557 -16.08 8.11 -10.57
N ALA A 558 -15.74 8.01 -11.86
CA ALA A 558 -16.12 6.86 -12.70
C ALA A 558 -15.43 5.53 -12.33
N ASN A 559 -14.28 5.58 -11.66
CA ASN A 559 -13.40 4.42 -11.41
C ASN A 559 -12.99 4.33 -9.93
N MET A 560 -13.96 4.06 -9.04
CA MET A 560 -13.69 3.79 -7.63
C MET A 560 -13.55 2.28 -7.40
N HIS A 561 -12.32 1.76 -7.44
CA HIS A 561 -12.02 0.35 -7.18
C HIS A 561 -11.36 0.20 -5.80
N LEU A 562 -11.86 -0.72 -4.96
CA LEU A 562 -11.31 -0.98 -3.64
C LEU A 562 -11.31 -2.46 -3.31
N PHE A 563 -10.38 -2.89 -2.46
CA PHE A 563 -10.40 -4.24 -1.90
C PHE A 563 -11.39 -4.33 -0.74
N GLY A 564 -12.32 -5.29 -0.82
CA GLY A 564 -13.24 -5.68 0.25
C GLY A 564 -12.56 -6.36 1.43
N SER A 565 -13.36 -6.78 2.41
CA SER A 565 -12.89 -7.43 3.64
C SER A 565 -12.46 -8.89 3.46
N LYS A 566 -12.59 -9.49 2.28
CA LYS A 566 -12.08 -10.84 1.97
C LYS A 566 -10.98 -10.81 0.91
N GLY A 567 -10.48 -9.61 0.56
CA GLY A 567 -9.46 -9.42 -0.47
C GLY A 567 -10.01 -9.45 -1.90
N GLU A 568 -11.32 -9.38 -2.09
CA GLU A 568 -11.98 -9.22 -3.38
C GLU A 568 -11.87 -7.77 -3.85
N LEU A 569 -11.54 -7.53 -5.12
CA LEU A 569 -11.65 -6.18 -5.67
C LEU A 569 -13.06 -5.93 -6.18
N LYS A 570 -13.66 -4.82 -5.74
CA LYS A 570 -15.01 -4.37 -6.12
C LYS A 570 -14.94 -2.96 -6.70
N LYS A 571 -15.71 -2.73 -7.77
CA LYS A 571 -15.98 -1.39 -8.31
C LYS A 571 -17.21 -0.81 -7.62
N TYR A 572 -17.13 0.45 -7.22
CA TYR A 572 -18.21 1.22 -6.63
C TYR A 572 -18.62 2.33 -7.60
N ASP A 573 -19.93 2.53 -7.77
CA ASP A 573 -20.46 3.58 -8.64
C ASP A 573 -20.66 4.90 -7.88
N THR A 574 -20.86 4.81 -6.56
CA THR A 574 -21.14 5.96 -5.69
C THR A 574 -20.38 5.83 -4.35
N PRO A 575 -20.00 6.96 -3.72
CA PRO A 575 -19.35 6.92 -2.40
C PRO A 575 -20.31 6.40 -1.31
N GLU A 576 -21.62 6.53 -1.51
CA GLU A 576 -22.64 5.99 -0.60
C GLU A 576 -22.59 4.45 -0.52
N GLN A 577 -22.34 3.75 -1.64
CA GLN A 577 -22.15 2.29 -1.61
C GLN A 577 -20.93 1.87 -0.77
N ILE A 578 -19.85 2.66 -0.80
CA ILE A 578 -18.66 2.41 0.04
C ILE A 578 -19.03 2.59 1.51
N LEU A 579 -19.81 3.62 1.83
CA LEU A 579 -20.28 3.91 3.18
C LEU A 579 -21.19 2.80 3.72
N GLU A 580 -22.11 2.29 2.90
CA GLU A 580 -23.02 1.20 3.27
C GLU A 580 -22.29 -0.12 3.51
N ASP A 581 -21.39 -0.52 2.62
CA ASP A 581 -20.57 -1.73 2.80
C ASP A 581 -19.70 -1.62 4.07
N PHE A 582 -19.11 -0.44 4.32
CA PHE A 582 -18.34 -0.18 5.54
C PHE A 582 -19.23 -0.26 6.79
N TYR A 583 -20.45 0.28 6.71
CA TYR A 583 -21.40 0.27 7.82
C TYR A 583 -21.76 -1.13 8.29
N HIS A 584 -22.12 -2.01 7.35
CA HIS A 584 -22.48 -3.40 7.68
C HIS A 584 -21.30 -4.14 8.31
N LEU A 585 -20.11 -3.99 7.73
CA LEU A 585 -18.90 -4.60 8.26
C LEU A 585 -18.56 -4.08 9.66
N ARG A 586 -18.56 -2.75 9.86
CA ARG A 586 -18.18 -2.16 11.15
C ARG A 586 -19.18 -2.52 12.24
N LEU A 587 -20.49 -2.59 11.94
CA LEU A 587 -21.50 -3.01 12.91
C LEU A 587 -21.30 -4.46 13.38
N GLU A 588 -20.99 -5.38 12.46
CA GLU A 588 -20.64 -6.76 12.80
C GLU A 588 -19.41 -6.82 13.72
N LEU A 589 -18.37 -6.04 13.41
CA LEU A 589 -17.14 -5.98 14.18
C LEU A 589 -17.37 -5.33 15.56
N TYR A 590 -18.27 -4.36 15.69
CA TYR A 590 -18.68 -3.82 17.00
C TYR A 590 -19.39 -4.87 17.85
N GLU A 591 -20.16 -5.78 17.24
CA GLU A 591 -20.78 -6.88 17.97
C GLU A 591 -19.76 -7.94 18.41
N GLN A 592 -18.73 -8.21 17.58
CA GLN A 592 -17.59 -9.03 17.99
C GLN A 592 -16.80 -8.38 19.14
N ARG A 593 -16.54 -7.07 19.04
CA ARG A 593 -15.88 -6.26 20.08
C ARG A 593 -16.66 -6.25 21.39
N ARG A 594 -17.98 -6.04 21.34
CA ARG A 594 -18.85 -6.10 22.52
C ARG A 594 -18.73 -7.45 23.22
N ARG A 595 -18.77 -8.55 22.47
CA ARG A 595 -18.58 -9.92 23.01
C ARG A 595 -17.19 -10.13 23.59
N ALA A 596 -16.14 -9.60 22.97
CA ALA A 596 -14.78 -9.67 23.48
C ALA A 596 -14.62 -8.90 24.81
N LEU A 597 -15.08 -7.64 24.86
CA LEU A 597 -15.04 -6.81 26.07
C LEU A 597 -15.81 -7.43 27.23
N VAL A 598 -16.98 -8.02 26.97
CA VAL A 598 -17.74 -8.75 28.00
C VAL A 598 -16.92 -9.94 28.52
N ARG A 599 -16.30 -10.74 27.63
CA ARG A 599 -15.44 -11.86 28.03
C ARG A 599 -14.21 -11.41 28.83
N GLU A 600 -13.56 -10.34 28.43
CA GLU A 600 -12.40 -9.78 29.14
C GLU A 600 -12.77 -9.29 30.53
N LEU A 601 -13.85 -8.53 30.67
CA LEU A 601 -14.35 -8.06 31.96
C LEU A 601 -14.83 -9.22 32.85
N GLU A 602 -15.43 -10.27 32.26
CA GLU A 602 -15.76 -11.50 32.98
C GLU A 602 -14.51 -12.20 33.51
N ILE A 603 -13.47 -12.35 32.68
CA ILE A 603 -12.20 -12.95 33.08
C ILE A 603 -11.52 -12.09 34.16
N ALA A 604 -11.44 -10.77 33.98
CA ALA A 604 -10.82 -9.85 34.93
C ALA A 604 -11.54 -9.85 36.28
N SER A 605 -12.88 -9.75 36.28
CA SER A 605 -13.69 -9.85 37.50
C SER A 605 -13.46 -11.18 38.20
N TRP A 606 -13.52 -12.29 37.46
CA TRP A 606 -13.33 -13.62 38.01
C TRP A 606 -11.89 -13.81 38.56
N LEU A 607 -10.85 -13.27 37.91
CA LEU A 607 -9.47 -13.29 38.42
C LEU A 607 -9.37 -12.54 39.76
N LEU A 608 -9.98 -11.37 39.87
CA LEU A 608 -10.02 -10.60 41.12
C LEU A 608 -10.75 -11.36 42.23
N GLU A 609 -11.88 -12.02 41.93
CA GLU A 609 -12.57 -12.88 42.90
C GLU A 609 -11.72 -14.06 43.39
N ASN A 610 -10.92 -14.69 42.51
CA ASN A 610 -9.99 -15.73 42.95
C ASN A 610 -8.88 -15.17 43.83
N LYS A 611 -8.35 -13.98 43.50
CA LYS A 611 -7.34 -13.32 44.35
C LYS A 611 -7.91 -13.03 45.73
N VAL A 612 -9.14 -12.51 45.82
CA VAL A 612 -9.85 -12.29 47.08
C VAL A 612 -9.99 -13.60 47.86
N LYS A 613 -10.52 -14.66 47.24
CA LYS A 613 -10.67 -15.98 47.89
C LYS A 613 -9.34 -16.57 48.34
N PHE A 614 -8.27 -16.34 47.60
CA PHE A 614 -6.93 -16.83 47.94
C PHE A 614 -6.38 -16.08 49.15
N ILE A 615 -6.46 -14.74 49.14
CA ILE A 615 -6.00 -13.90 50.24
C ILE A 615 -6.81 -14.16 51.52
N ASP A 616 -8.15 -14.26 51.42
CA ASP A 616 -9.03 -14.60 52.55
C ASP A 616 -8.62 -15.94 53.18
N LYS A 617 -8.43 -17.00 52.36
CA LYS A 617 -8.01 -18.32 52.86
C LYS A 617 -6.58 -18.36 53.43
N VAL A 618 -5.69 -17.47 52.99
CA VAL A 618 -4.36 -17.33 53.59
C VAL A 618 -4.48 -16.63 54.94
N CYS A 619 -5.30 -15.58 55.05
CA CYS A 619 -5.55 -14.87 56.30
C CYS A 619 -6.25 -15.74 57.35
N GLU A 620 -7.15 -16.64 56.95
CA GLU A 620 -7.82 -17.61 57.82
C GLU A 620 -6.90 -18.74 58.31
N GLY A 621 -5.68 -18.86 57.76
CA GLY A 621 -4.74 -19.95 58.07
C GLY A 621 -5.06 -21.26 57.34
N ASP A 622 -6.07 -21.25 56.47
CA ASP A 622 -6.52 -22.37 55.66
C ASP A 622 -5.48 -22.77 54.62
N ILE A 623 -4.80 -21.78 54.03
CA ILE A 623 -3.66 -21.96 53.12
C ILE A 623 -2.39 -21.50 53.84
N LEU A 624 -1.51 -22.45 54.12
CA LEU A 624 -0.23 -22.18 54.77
C LEU A 624 0.84 -21.88 53.72
N LEU A 625 1.31 -20.63 53.68
CA LEU A 625 2.42 -20.20 52.82
C LEU A 625 3.77 -20.83 53.21
N PHE A 626 3.84 -21.42 54.40
CA PHE A 626 5.05 -22.03 54.95
C PHE A 626 4.76 -23.43 55.52
N PRO A 627 5.72 -24.38 55.38
CA PRO A 627 7.01 -24.26 54.70
C PRO A 627 6.87 -24.13 53.17
N SER A 628 7.91 -23.62 52.49
CA SER A 628 7.90 -23.45 51.03
C SER A 628 7.78 -24.80 50.33
N ARG A 629 6.80 -24.92 49.44
CA ARG A 629 6.48 -26.14 48.67
C ARG A 629 6.85 -26.00 47.19
N GLY A 630 6.95 -27.12 46.48
CA GLY A 630 7.18 -27.13 45.03
C GLY A 630 5.99 -26.55 44.24
N LYS A 631 6.23 -26.00 43.04
CA LYS A 631 5.16 -25.42 42.19
C LYS A 631 4.04 -26.41 41.85
N ASP A 632 4.37 -27.68 41.64
CA ASP A 632 3.39 -28.72 41.31
C ASP A 632 2.48 -29.06 42.49
N GLU A 633 3.02 -29.03 43.71
CA GLU A 633 2.25 -29.21 44.94
C GLU A 633 1.28 -28.05 45.17
N TRP A 634 1.70 -26.82 44.88
CA TRP A 634 0.84 -25.64 44.91
C TRP A 634 -0.31 -25.74 43.91
N CYS A 635 -0.01 -26.14 42.67
CA CYS A 635 -1.03 -26.32 41.64
C CYS A 635 -2.04 -27.42 42.04
N ALA A 636 -1.58 -28.53 42.62
CA ALA A 636 -2.44 -29.60 43.11
C ALA A 636 -3.33 -29.16 44.29
N GLU A 637 -2.79 -28.38 45.23
CA GLU A 637 -3.58 -27.84 46.35
C GLU A 637 -4.63 -26.82 45.89
N LEU A 638 -4.26 -25.92 44.97
CA LEU A 638 -5.17 -24.93 44.39
C LEU A 638 -6.29 -25.59 43.58
N LYS A 639 -5.97 -26.63 42.79
CA LYS A 639 -6.95 -27.48 42.10
C LYS A 639 -7.89 -28.15 43.11
N ARG A 640 -7.36 -28.76 44.17
CA ARG A 640 -8.17 -29.41 45.23
C ARG A 640 -9.11 -28.43 45.94
N LYS A 641 -8.66 -27.20 46.16
CA LYS A 641 -9.45 -26.13 46.79
C LYS A 641 -10.39 -25.39 45.81
N ARG A 642 -10.51 -25.89 44.57
CA ARG A 642 -11.38 -25.36 43.50
C ARG A 642 -11.06 -23.92 43.10
N PHE A 643 -9.79 -23.52 43.17
CA PHE A 643 -9.35 -22.31 42.50
C PHE A 643 -9.32 -22.56 41.00
N LYS A 644 -9.84 -21.61 40.23
CA LYS A 644 -9.88 -21.72 38.78
C LYS A 644 -8.50 -21.29 38.21
N SER A 645 -7.97 -22.04 37.24
CA SER A 645 -6.77 -21.68 36.49
C SER A 645 -7.09 -20.65 35.42
N LEU A 646 -6.08 -19.89 34.98
CA LEU A 646 -6.18 -19.11 33.75
C LEU A 646 -6.57 -20.05 32.60
N PRO A 647 -7.51 -19.65 31.70
CA PRO A 647 -7.71 -20.38 30.47
C PRO A 647 -6.37 -20.47 29.74
N SER A 648 -5.92 -21.67 29.40
CA SER A 648 -4.81 -21.81 28.45
C SER A 648 -5.19 -21.02 27.21
N GLN A 649 -4.34 -20.09 26.76
CA GLN A 649 -4.48 -19.50 25.43
C GLN A 649 -4.17 -20.58 24.39
N ALA A 650 -5.11 -21.51 24.22
CA ALA A 650 -5.14 -22.50 23.18
C ALA A 650 -6.59 -22.97 22.98
N VAL A 651 -7.10 -22.65 21.80
CA VAL A 651 -8.11 -23.35 21.01
C VAL A 651 -9.60 -23.08 21.32
N ASP A 652 -10.20 -22.19 20.53
CA ASP A 652 -11.53 -22.43 19.95
C ASP A 652 -11.38 -23.63 18.99
N ASN A 653 -11.42 -24.86 19.52
CA ASN A 653 -11.82 -26.11 18.87
C ASN A 653 -11.72 -27.22 19.93
N VAL A 654 -12.89 -27.78 20.22
CA VAL A 654 -13.15 -28.77 21.27
C VAL A 654 -12.38 -30.06 21.02
N GLU A 655 -11.68 -30.56 22.04
CA GLU A 655 -11.85 -31.91 22.57
C GLU A 655 -11.19 -32.00 23.96
N GLU A 656 -11.98 -32.37 24.96
CA GLU A 656 -11.54 -32.67 26.32
C GLU A 656 -10.61 -33.89 26.28
N THR A 657 -9.30 -33.66 26.22
CA THR A 657 -8.30 -34.67 26.55
C THR A 657 -7.56 -34.25 27.81
N ASP A 658 -7.79 -35.03 28.87
CA ASP A 658 -7.13 -35.01 30.19
C ASP A 658 -5.62 -35.29 30.09
N GLU A 659 -4.84 -34.43 29.43
CA GLU A 659 -3.38 -34.55 29.37
C GLU A 659 -2.67 -33.37 30.06
N LYS A 660 -2.16 -33.67 31.26
CA LYS A 660 -1.06 -33.01 32.00
C LYS A 660 -0.83 -31.53 31.69
N GLU A 661 -1.71 -30.68 32.22
CA GLU A 661 -1.43 -29.25 32.40
C GLU A 661 -0.18 -29.07 33.28
N SER A 662 0.93 -28.66 32.66
CA SER A 662 2.10 -28.13 33.36
C SER A 662 1.69 -26.86 34.12
N GLY A 663 2.19 -26.70 35.36
CA GLY A 663 1.66 -25.78 36.38
C GLY A 663 1.83 -24.28 36.15
N THR A 664 1.43 -23.76 34.99
CA THR A 664 1.51 -22.33 34.59
C THR A 664 0.19 -21.58 34.84
N GLY A 665 -0.94 -22.28 34.94
CA GLY A 665 -2.27 -21.65 35.04
C GLY A 665 -2.59 -20.92 36.36
N TYR A 666 -1.75 -21.04 37.40
CA TYR A 666 -1.96 -20.44 38.72
C TYR A 666 -0.93 -19.36 39.09
N ASP A 667 -0.03 -18.99 38.16
CA ASP A 667 1.05 -18.04 38.43
C ASP A 667 0.53 -16.69 38.94
N TYR A 668 -0.67 -16.25 38.50
CA TYR A 668 -1.31 -15.00 38.94
C TYR A 668 -1.69 -14.95 40.43
N LEU A 669 -1.82 -16.11 41.10
CA LEU A 669 -2.04 -16.22 42.54
C LEU A 669 -0.72 -16.34 43.30
N LEU A 670 0.22 -17.10 42.74
CA LEU A 670 1.53 -17.36 43.35
C LEU A 670 2.45 -16.13 43.28
N SER A 671 2.20 -15.19 42.37
CA SER A 671 2.92 -13.92 42.25
C SER A 671 2.46 -12.84 43.25
N ILE A 672 1.45 -13.11 44.08
CA ILE A 672 0.94 -12.14 45.06
C ILE A 672 2.00 -11.93 46.15
N THR A 673 2.35 -10.66 46.39
CA THR A 673 3.37 -10.28 47.36
C THR A 673 2.85 -10.42 48.79
N ARG A 674 3.72 -10.79 49.74
CA ARG A 674 3.32 -10.96 51.16
C ARG A 674 2.68 -9.74 51.81
N LEU A 675 3.04 -8.54 51.36
CA LEU A 675 2.48 -7.28 51.84
C LEU A 675 1.01 -7.09 51.43
N SER A 676 0.49 -7.92 50.52
CA SER A 676 -0.89 -7.87 50.03
C SER A 676 -1.88 -8.69 50.85
N PHE A 677 -1.42 -9.43 51.88
CA PHE A 677 -2.30 -10.20 52.77
C PHE A 677 -2.84 -9.33 53.92
N THR A 678 -3.66 -8.33 53.58
CA THR A 678 -4.31 -7.43 54.54
C THR A 678 -5.81 -7.33 54.24
N SER A 679 -6.61 -7.03 55.28
CA SER A 679 -8.06 -6.79 55.13
C SER A 679 -8.35 -5.59 54.22
N GLU A 680 -7.51 -4.56 54.26
CA GLU A 680 -7.58 -3.40 53.36
C GLU A 680 -7.43 -3.82 51.89
N LYS A 681 -6.48 -4.71 51.58
CA LYS A 681 -6.25 -5.16 50.21
C LYS A 681 -7.39 -6.04 49.69
N ILE A 682 -8.00 -6.84 50.56
CA ILE A 682 -9.20 -7.60 50.23
C ILE A 682 -10.34 -6.67 49.82
N GLU A 683 -10.56 -5.61 50.59
CA GLU A 683 -11.62 -4.63 50.32
C GLU A 683 -11.37 -3.87 49.00
N GLU A 684 -10.13 -3.45 48.75
CA GLU A 684 -9.73 -2.85 47.46
C GLU A 684 -10.02 -3.78 46.26
N LEU A 685 -9.66 -5.07 46.38
CA LEU A 685 -9.86 -6.05 45.31
C LEU A 685 -11.36 -6.39 45.11
N LYS A 686 -12.15 -6.39 46.18
CA LYS A 686 -13.61 -6.54 46.11
C LYS A 686 -14.25 -5.35 45.40
N GLN A 687 -13.88 -4.12 45.78
CA GLN A 687 -14.36 -2.90 45.11
C GLN A 687 -13.97 -2.88 43.63
N ALA A 688 -12.73 -3.27 43.29
CA ALA A 688 -12.31 -3.41 41.90
C ALA A 688 -13.10 -4.49 41.13
N SER A 689 -13.38 -5.64 41.75
CA SER A 689 -14.19 -6.70 41.15
C SER A 689 -15.63 -6.25 40.91
N ASP A 690 -16.24 -5.57 41.87
CA ASP A 690 -17.61 -5.08 41.76
C ASP A 690 -17.73 -3.96 40.72
N ALA A 691 -16.72 -3.08 40.60
CA ALA A 691 -16.63 -2.10 39.53
C ALA A 691 -16.57 -2.77 38.14
N MET A 692 -15.74 -3.81 37.98
CA MET A 692 -15.61 -4.57 36.72
C MET A 692 -16.93 -5.29 36.35
N LYS A 693 -17.64 -5.86 37.34
CA LYS A 693 -18.97 -6.47 37.10
C LYS A 693 -20.01 -5.45 36.68
N LYS A 694 -20.01 -4.28 37.32
CA LYS A 694 -20.92 -3.19 36.98
C LYS A 694 -20.69 -2.73 35.54
N GLU A 695 -19.43 -2.54 35.16
CA GLU A 695 -19.05 -2.19 33.78
C GLU A 695 -19.46 -3.29 32.78
N ARG A 696 -19.21 -4.56 33.11
CA ARG A 696 -19.66 -5.70 32.30
C ARG A 696 -21.18 -5.68 32.09
N ASP A 697 -21.95 -5.47 33.15
CA ASP A 697 -23.41 -5.46 33.09
C ASP A 697 -23.94 -4.28 32.27
N GLU A 698 -23.26 -3.12 32.33
CA GLU A 698 -23.54 -1.96 31.48
C GLU A 698 -23.26 -2.27 30.01
N ILE A 699 -22.09 -2.84 29.67
CA ILE A 699 -21.74 -3.20 28.29
C ILE A 699 -22.63 -4.32 27.75
N THR A 700 -23.01 -5.29 28.60
CA THR A 700 -23.91 -6.39 28.21
C THR A 700 -25.30 -5.87 27.84
N LYS A 701 -25.79 -4.84 28.56
CA LYS A 701 -27.08 -4.18 28.26
C LYS A 701 -26.99 -3.20 27.09
N SER A 702 -25.81 -2.66 26.82
CA SER A 702 -25.58 -1.76 25.69
C SER A 702 -25.71 -2.50 24.36
N LYS A 703 -26.24 -1.81 23.34
CA LYS A 703 -26.27 -2.35 21.97
C LYS A 703 -25.00 -1.92 21.20
N SER A 704 -24.60 -2.70 20.20
CA SER A 704 -23.44 -2.37 19.37
C SER A 704 -23.56 -0.99 18.70
N GLU A 705 -24.77 -0.59 18.30
CA GLU A 705 -25.04 0.74 17.72
C GLU A 705 -24.75 1.87 18.71
N SER A 706 -25.06 1.66 20.00
CA SER A 706 -24.84 2.67 21.04
C SER A 706 -23.36 2.86 21.38
N LEU A 707 -22.58 1.77 21.32
CA LEU A 707 -21.13 1.83 21.49
C LEU A 707 -20.49 2.60 20.34
N TRP A 708 -20.91 2.33 19.10
CA TRP A 708 -20.41 3.05 17.94
C TRP A 708 -20.82 4.53 17.95
N LEU A 709 -22.05 4.84 18.33
CA LEU A 709 -22.51 6.23 18.45
C LEU A 709 -21.69 7.04 19.48
N ARG A 710 -21.29 6.41 20.59
CA ARG A 710 -20.41 7.05 21.59
C ARG A 710 -19.04 7.39 20.99
N ASP A 711 -18.44 6.43 20.29
CA ASP A 711 -17.14 6.61 19.64
C ASP A 711 -17.21 7.68 18.53
N LEU A 712 -18.29 7.71 17.74
CA LEU A 712 -18.53 8.74 16.73
C LEU A 712 -18.65 10.15 17.35
N ASN A 713 -19.34 10.29 18.49
CA ASN A 713 -19.48 11.57 19.17
C ASN A 713 -18.15 12.05 19.79
N ALA A 714 -17.32 11.13 20.30
CA ALA A 714 -15.99 11.46 20.79
C ALA A 714 -15.09 11.96 19.65
N LEU A 715 -15.15 11.32 18.48
CA LEU A 715 -14.43 11.76 17.29
C LEU A 715 -14.91 13.13 16.79
N ASP A 716 -16.23 13.35 16.77
CA ASP A 716 -16.86 14.61 16.37
C ASP A 716 -16.38 15.79 17.24
N HIS A 717 -16.27 15.57 18.56
CA HIS A 717 -15.72 16.54 19.51
C HIS A 717 -14.22 16.78 19.28
N GLN A 718 -13.43 15.73 19.06
CA GLN A 718 -11.99 15.87 18.78
C GLN A 718 -11.73 16.67 17.49
N LEU A 719 -12.59 16.51 16.48
CA LEU A 719 -12.53 17.31 15.25
C LEU A 719 -12.72 18.82 15.54
N ASP A 720 -13.55 19.19 16.54
CA ASP A 720 -13.74 20.58 16.94
C ASP A 720 -12.49 21.13 17.66
N GLU A 721 -11.91 20.34 18.57
CA GLU A 721 -10.69 20.74 19.32
C GLU A 721 -9.50 20.99 18.40
N GLU A 722 -9.30 20.14 17.39
CA GLU A 722 -8.21 20.29 16.41
C GLU A 722 -8.52 21.30 15.30
N LYS A 723 -9.60 22.08 15.45
CA LYS A 723 -10.04 23.10 14.48
C LYS A 723 -10.16 22.54 13.06
N TYR A 724 -10.72 21.33 12.92
CA TYR A 724 -11.37 20.93 11.67
C TYR A 724 -12.71 21.68 11.61
N THR A 725 -12.64 23.01 11.55
CA THR A 725 -13.78 23.88 11.79
C THR A 725 -14.84 23.73 10.71
N LEU A 726 -16.08 23.73 11.18
CA LEU A 726 -17.26 24.15 10.42
C LEU A 726 -16.93 25.45 9.69
N ASP A 727 -17.24 25.53 8.40
CA ASP A 727 -17.10 26.73 7.58
C ASP A 727 -17.44 28.02 8.36
N GLU A 728 -16.45 28.90 8.58
CA GLU A 728 -16.68 30.29 8.96
C GLU A 728 -17.50 31.05 7.90
N ARG A 729 -17.85 30.41 6.77
CA ARG A 729 -18.72 30.95 5.71
C ARG A 729 -20.11 31.31 6.24
N ILE A 730 -20.67 30.59 7.21
CA ILE A 730 -22.02 30.91 7.73
C ILE A 730 -22.02 32.25 8.50
N ALA A 731 -20.92 32.61 9.17
CA ALA A 731 -20.82 33.88 9.89
C ALA A 731 -20.59 35.11 8.98
N LYS A 732 -20.05 34.91 7.76
CA LYS A 732 -19.86 36.00 6.78
C LYS A 732 -21.10 36.30 5.94
N ILE A 733 -22.00 35.34 5.78
CA ILE A 733 -23.27 35.54 5.04
C ILE A 733 -24.25 36.40 5.88
N ASP A 734 -24.22 36.32 7.21
CA ASP A 734 -25.07 37.15 8.09
C ASP A 734 -24.58 38.60 8.27
N PHE A 735 -23.33 38.90 7.92
CA PHE A 735 -22.81 40.28 7.95
C PHE A 735 -23.14 41.07 6.69
N GLN A 736 -23.54 40.41 5.59
CA GLN A 736 -23.96 41.06 4.34
C GLN A 736 -25.48 41.18 4.20
N SER A 737 -26.28 40.44 5.00
CA SER A 737 -27.74 40.52 4.99
C SER A 737 -28.33 41.56 5.96
N SER A 738 -27.50 42.22 6.78
CA SER A 738 -27.92 43.17 7.81
C SER A 738 -27.56 44.64 7.53
N HIS A 739 -27.09 44.97 6.32
CA HIS A 739 -26.78 46.36 5.91
C HIS A 739 -27.66 46.92 4.77
N ASP A 740 -28.69 46.18 4.31
CA ASP A 740 -29.61 46.62 3.24
C ASP A 740 -31.05 46.89 3.73
N VAL A 741 -31.22 47.21 5.03
CA VAL A 741 -32.50 47.70 5.57
C VAL A 741 -32.23 48.85 6.54
N ASP A 742 -31.78 49.99 6.01
CA ASP A 742 -32.09 51.35 6.49
C ASP A 742 -31.22 52.35 5.72
N GLU A 743 -31.64 52.71 4.48
CA GLU A 743 -31.48 54.04 3.87
C GLU A 743 -32.47 54.24 2.72
#